data_AF-A0A2S5BAN2-F1
#
_entry.id   AF-A0A2S5BAN2-F1
#
_cell.length_a   1.000
_cell.length_b   1.000
_cell.length_c   1.000
_cell.angle_alpha   90.00
_cell.angle_beta   90.00
_cell.angle_gamma   90.00
#
_symmetry.space_group_name_H-M   'P 1'
#
loop_
_entity.id
_entity.type
_entity.pdbx_description
1 polymer ?
#
loop_
_entity_poly.entity_id
_entity_poly.type
_entity_poly.pdbx_seq_one_letter_code
_entity_poly.pdbx_strand_id
1 'polypeptide(L)'
;MYRQSADSAVPLQTFNYQQAPGQESYADLHNKQGQYPTGSSNVKRNGGRRKWPWVLGAILALVIILGAVLGGVFGSRAANNNNKNNSANGGNANAAAAGTSGAVDPASRTKGSGNEAVVPTATDAYGNPLYPTTTGSAVIAQPTVVSNAALQCPKEDTSGYSLTSPKKTHPLLIATETKWNCLPGLIEADSYMSYWNQTAFINATKFYNEPPVLYIADGGLGGSGLLDPARRVQQRIKHWAYAYKLSNDTKWVDRTWQELLVASGNTSTYYGQNNTNGDVWNCQQHFLDCAEYTEAFALAYDWMYDAWNQTQRDGIMWSIINKGLSFGLNVFEAPTGAGANYQWWSSVDGNWNCVCNKGMTMGALAIINEDPTNSAAKMLTYTVPNANAYCSYSPSPDGTWAETPNYWYFGTYSHVEMAASLLSATGSTQNLLDSNPGMKDSAKYHMYVTGLQGMFDYGDAGPNKYTATANGIMFYGDQYARARCCWERGLTRNYLAGIPAYTLFQRDRGDAPEPMSLLYYNPQVKGEFWDGLALDNYFSNATDGWFSARSSWTDQQGTYIAMKAGGLLGHQTHGDLDAGDFVLDAMGQRWAGELGSGDYLSNGYFSSEDQASARWLYYRKRTEGQNTFTINDNNQVVTGIPTHQYGSTGESQDALDYAPANSSTVFFTTDLSEMYNSTTSAKRGIRYLNGRRQVLLRDEINTSGTIQWRMHTNATVTLSDNNMTASLALGGETLVATLRSPSGAAFSTQEPAARLSSDPTTTVNNGQTWNMSPDQPNPGVTVLMIELAAGDQTIEVLFNPQWSGWSQSSYVNPPSIALASWSLTSHE
;
A
#
# COMPACT_ATOMS: atom_id res chain seq x y z
N MET A 1 -3.46 -3.90 18.58
CA MET A 1 -2.31 -3.09 18.12
C MET A 1 -2.59 -2.72 16.68
N TYR A 2 -2.46 -1.44 16.32
CA TYR A 2 -2.30 -1.05 14.91
C TYR A 2 -1.19 -1.93 14.32
N ARG A 3 -1.55 -2.87 13.44
CA ARG A 3 -0.67 -3.08 12.32
C ARG A 3 -0.77 -1.77 11.58
N GLN A 4 0.35 -1.04 11.50
CA GLN A 4 0.47 -0.05 10.45
C GLN A 4 -0.01 -0.70 9.15
N SER A 5 -0.33 0.08 8.13
CA SER A 5 -0.08 -0.42 6.77
C SER A 5 1.45 -0.60 6.56
N ALA A 6 2.14 -1.19 7.54
CA ALA A 6 3.36 -1.90 7.31
C ALA A 6 2.98 -2.87 6.20
N ASP A 7 3.77 -2.82 5.15
CA ASP A 7 4.02 -4.00 4.36
C ASP A 7 2.98 -4.35 3.28
N SER A 8 2.31 -3.36 2.68
CA SER A 8 1.76 -3.57 1.32
C SER A 8 2.84 -3.54 0.21
N ALA A 9 4.11 -3.47 0.60
CA ALA A 9 5.22 -3.98 -0.20
C ALA A 9 6.28 -4.45 0.79
N VAL A 10 6.43 -5.77 0.98
CA VAL A 10 7.67 -6.32 1.54
C VAL A 10 8.47 -6.79 0.35
N PRO A 11 9.18 -5.89 -0.37
CA PRO A 11 10.15 -6.36 -1.35
C PRO A 11 11.09 -7.34 -0.68
N LEU A 12 11.66 -8.25 -1.47
CA LEU A 12 12.44 -9.40 -1.02
C LEU A 12 13.43 -9.06 0.13
N GLN A 13 14.05 -7.90 0.13
CA GLN A 13 14.98 -7.49 1.19
C GLN A 13 14.38 -7.19 2.58
N THR A 14 13.11 -6.83 2.64
CA THR A 14 12.42 -6.52 3.89
C THR A 14 11.90 -7.77 4.60
N PHE A 15 12.06 -8.95 3.98
CA PHE A 15 11.70 -10.24 4.56
C PHE A 15 12.80 -10.78 5.47
N ASN A 16 12.71 -10.47 6.77
CA ASN A 16 13.56 -11.12 7.78
C ASN A 16 12.86 -12.40 8.28
N TYR A 17 13.25 -13.57 7.75
CA TYR A 17 12.67 -14.88 8.11
C TYR A 17 13.00 -15.36 9.54
N GLN A 18 13.50 -14.48 10.41
CA GLN A 18 13.72 -14.75 11.83
C GLN A 18 12.95 -13.78 12.72
N GLN A 19 11.62 -13.70 12.60
CA GLN A 19 10.67 -13.36 13.67
C GLN A 19 9.29 -13.07 13.07
N ALA A 20 8.24 -13.68 13.63
CA ALA A 20 6.92 -13.07 13.56
C ALA A 20 7.03 -11.67 14.22
N PRO A 21 6.60 -10.57 13.59
CA PRO A 21 6.81 -9.23 14.13
C PRO A 21 5.88 -9.02 15.33
N GLY A 22 6.41 -9.36 16.50
CA GLY A 22 5.92 -9.02 17.81
C GLY A 22 7.12 -8.56 18.62
N GLN A 23 7.17 -7.25 18.86
CA GLN A 23 8.14 -6.54 19.69
C GLN A 23 9.48 -6.18 19.03
N GLU A 24 9.50 -5.07 18.30
CA GLU A 24 10.62 -4.14 18.43
C GLU A 24 10.19 -2.97 19.33
N SER A 25 10.96 -2.75 20.39
CA SER A 25 10.79 -1.58 21.26
C SER A 25 11.49 -0.38 20.62
N TYR A 26 10.83 0.78 20.64
CA TYR A 26 11.31 2.07 20.09
C TYR A 26 12.62 2.59 20.74
N ALA A 27 13.24 1.83 21.66
CA ALA A 27 14.48 2.18 22.34
C ALA A 27 15.74 1.87 21.50
N ASP A 28 15.69 0.96 20.53
CA ASP A 28 16.88 0.53 19.78
C ASP A 28 17.26 1.42 18.58
N LEU A 29 16.37 2.32 18.15
CA LEU A 29 16.68 3.36 17.16
C LEU A 29 17.62 4.45 17.72
N HIS A 30 17.74 4.58 19.05
CA HIS A 30 18.60 5.58 19.68
C HIS A 30 20.09 5.17 19.78
N ASN A 31 20.45 3.90 19.53
CA ASN A 31 21.82 3.42 19.74
C ASN A 31 22.61 3.06 18.45
N LYS A 32 22.02 3.23 17.26
CA LYS A 32 22.72 3.00 15.97
C LYS A 32 23.04 4.27 15.17
N GLN A 33 23.01 5.45 15.80
CA GLN A 33 23.56 6.67 15.22
C GLN A 33 24.91 6.99 15.86
N GLY A 34 25.97 6.53 15.22
CA GLY A 34 27.32 6.83 15.69
C GLY A 34 28.42 6.27 14.82
N GLN A 35 28.38 6.47 13.50
CA GLN A 35 29.59 6.44 12.66
C GLN A 35 29.32 7.05 11.28
N TYR A 36 29.62 8.35 11.14
CA TYR A 36 30.02 8.94 9.87
C TYR A 36 31.43 9.53 10.03
N PRO A 37 32.28 9.49 8.99
CA PRO A 37 33.71 9.76 9.11
C PRO A 37 33.98 11.27 9.07
N THR A 38 34.51 11.83 10.16
CA THR A 38 35.08 13.19 10.15
C THR A 38 36.60 13.11 10.08
N GLY A 39 37.17 13.83 9.10
CA GLY A 39 38.59 13.93 8.82
C GLY A 39 39.46 14.42 9.98
N SER A 40 40.74 14.17 9.83
CA SER A 40 41.78 14.36 10.85
C SER A 40 41.92 15.81 11.32
N SER A 41 41.96 16.01 12.64
CA SER A 41 42.82 17.04 13.23
C SER A 41 43.23 16.63 14.65
N ASN A 42 44.55 16.63 14.87
CA ASN A 42 45.21 16.26 16.12
C ASN A 42 44.99 17.31 17.20
N VAL A 43 44.40 16.96 18.36
CA VAL A 43 44.63 17.67 19.63
C VAL A 43 44.67 16.68 20.80
N LYS A 44 45.75 16.76 21.60
CA LYS A 44 46.08 15.91 22.75
C LYS A 44 45.06 15.99 23.89
N ARG A 45 44.67 14.85 24.46
CA ARG A 45 43.92 14.73 25.73
C ARG A 45 44.86 14.65 26.94
N ASN A 46 44.62 15.49 27.95
CA ASN A 46 45.11 15.31 29.32
C ASN A 46 44.00 14.71 30.20
N GLY A 47 44.39 13.78 31.08
CA GLY A 47 43.50 12.92 31.86
C GLY A 47 42.93 13.52 33.16
N GLY A 48 41.79 12.99 33.58
CA GLY A 48 41.15 13.22 34.89
C GLY A 48 40.46 11.94 35.40
N ARG A 49 40.71 11.59 36.67
CA ARG A 49 40.35 10.33 37.35
C ARG A 49 38.83 10.15 37.59
N ARG A 50 38.31 8.94 37.33
CA ARG A 50 36.92 8.50 37.59
C ARG A 50 36.69 8.13 39.07
N LYS A 51 35.64 8.69 39.71
CA LYS A 51 35.11 8.30 41.04
C LYS A 51 33.81 7.48 40.94
N TRP A 52 33.74 6.51 40.03
CA TRP A 52 32.51 5.74 39.78
C TRP A 52 32.25 4.50 40.67
N PRO A 53 33.25 3.78 41.22
CA PRO A 53 32.97 2.51 41.90
C PRO A 53 32.30 2.64 43.28
N TRP A 54 32.34 3.81 43.91
CA TRP A 54 31.73 4.03 45.24
C TRP A 54 30.22 4.27 45.19
N VAL A 55 29.70 4.77 44.06
CA VAL A 55 28.26 5.05 43.89
C VAL A 55 27.47 3.76 43.65
N LEU A 56 28.06 2.81 42.91
CA LEU A 56 27.44 1.51 42.65
C LEU A 56 27.35 0.63 43.91
N GLY A 57 28.34 0.72 44.81
CA GLY A 57 28.31 0.00 46.08
C GLY A 57 27.19 0.47 47.02
N ALA A 58 26.86 1.76 47.03
CA ALA A 58 25.81 2.32 47.87
C ALA A 58 24.39 1.91 47.41
N ILE A 59 24.18 1.78 46.09
CA ILE A 59 22.89 1.39 45.52
C ILE A 59 22.58 -0.09 45.81
N LEU A 60 23.60 -0.96 45.72
CA LEU A 60 23.43 -2.39 45.98
C LEU A 60 23.08 -2.68 47.45
N ALA A 61 23.65 -1.93 48.39
CA ALA A 61 23.33 -2.06 49.82
C ALA A 61 21.88 -1.68 50.14
N LEU A 62 21.33 -0.67 49.47
CA LEU A 62 19.93 -0.23 49.66
C LEU A 62 18.92 -1.27 49.19
N VAL A 63 19.19 -1.97 48.08
CA VAL A 63 18.30 -3.01 47.54
C VAL A 63 18.23 -4.23 48.48
N ILE A 64 19.36 -4.61 49.08
CA ILE A 64 19.42 -5.75 50.02
C ILE A 64 18.62 -5.44 51.29
N ILE A 65 18.69 -4.22 51.80
CA ILE A 65 17.93 -3.79 52.98
C ILE A 65 16.42 -3.79 52.70
N LEU A 66 16.00 -3.33 51.52
CA LEU A 66 14.58 -3.34 51.12
C LEU A 66 14.01 -4.75 50.95
N GLY A 67 14.81 -5.69 50.42
CA GLY A 67 14.42 -7.09 50.29
C GLY A 67 14.19 -7.78 51.64
N ALA A 68 15.02 -7.47 52.64
CA ALA A 68 14.89 -8.03 53.99
C ALA A 68 13.66 -7.48 54.74
N VAL A 69 13.31 -6.21 54.54
CA VAL A 69 12.12 -5.59 55.16
C VAL A 69 10.81 -6.10 54.54
N LEU A 70 10.78 -6.32 53.22
CA LEU A 70 9.61 -6.86 52.54
C LEU A 70 9.40 -8.36 52.84
N GLY A 71 10.47 -9.15 52.97
CA GLY A 71 10.39 -10.57 53.34
C GLY A 71 9.86 -10.81 54.77
N GLY A 72 10.15 -9.90 55.70
CA GLY A 72 9.68 -10.00 57.09
C GLY A 72 8.20 -9.63 57.30
N VAL A 73 7.61 -8.81 56.43
CA VAL A 73 6.24 -8.29 56.60
C VAL A 73 5.18 -9.21 55.96
N PHE A 74 5.51 -9.98 54.93
CA PHE A 74 4.57 -10.89 54.25
C PHE A 74 4.56 -12.33 54.78
N GLY A 75 5.52 -12.72 55.63
CA GLY A 75 5.63 -14.07 56.19
C GLY A 75 4.78 -14.37 57.42
N SER A 76 4.01 -13.42 57.96
CA SER A 76 3.35 -13.56 59.28
C SER A 76 1.81 -13.44 59.28
N ARG A 77 1.11 -13.68 58.15
CA ARG A 77 -0.37 -13.67 58.12
C ARG A 77 -1.00 -14.73 57.20
N ALA A 78 -0.56 -15.97 57.30
CA ALA A 78 -1.26 -17.10 56.68
C ALA A 78 -1.32 -18.30 57.65
N ALA A 79 -2.27 -18.26 58.58
CA ALA A 79 -2.74 -19.43 59.31
C ALA A 79 -4.17 -19.18 59.84
N ASN A 80 -5.19 -19.65 59.12
CA ASN A 80 -6.35 -20.42 59.65
C ASN A 80 -7.59 -20.44 58.73
N ASN A 81 -8.12 -21.65 58.55
CA ASN A 81 -9.53 -22.08 58.40
C ASN A 81 -10.32 -21.95 57.08
N ASN A 82 -10.45 -23.11 56.40
CA ASN A 82 -11.63 -23.90 56.03
C ASN A 82 -13.04 -23.28 55.79
N ASN A 83 -13.63 -23.72 54.65
CA ASN A 83 -15.03 -24.06 54.32
C ASN A 83 -16.15 -22.99 54.35
N LYS A 84 -16.75 -22.71 53.17
CA LYS A 84 -18.16 -23.02 52.79
C LYS A 84 -18.60 -22.31 51.48
N ASN A 85 -19.44 -23.01 50.71
CA ASN A 85 -20.27 -22.49 49.60
C ASN A 85 -21.18 -21.32 50.03
N ASN A 86 -21.26 -20.25 49.23
CA ASN A 86 -22.49 -19.83 48.54
C ASN A 86 -22.28 -18.60 47.64
N SER A 87 -23.12 -18.52 46.61
CA SER A 87 -23.32 -17.44 45.64
C SER A 87 -23.48 -16.03 46.22
N ALA A 88 -22.87 -15.02 45.58
CA ALA A 88 -23.47 -13.69 45.40
C ALA A 88 -22.74 -12.87 44.33
N ASN A 89 -23.55 -12.15 43.57
CA ASN A 89 -23.23 -11.18 42.53
C ASN A 89 -22.51 -9.95 43.13
N GLY A 90 -21.55 -9.36 42.41
CA GLY A 90 -20.90 -8.11 42.81
C GLY A 90 -19.79 -7.71 41.86
N GLY A 91 -20.07 -6.76 40.98
CA GLY A 91 -19.08 -6.21 40.05
C GLY A 91 -17.98 -5.43 40.77
N ASN A 92 -16.77 -5.51 40.25
CA ASN A 92 -15.91 -4.34 40.17
C ASN A 92 -14.93 -4.47 38.99
N ALA A 93 -14.79 -3.35 38.29
CA ALA A 93 -13.86 -3.13 37.21
C ALA A 93 -12.40 -3.13 37.71
N ASN A 94 -11.48 -3.24 36.75
CA ASN A 94 -10.02 -3.27 36.86
C ASN A 94 -9.37 -4.63 37.13
N ALA A 95 -9.09 -5.33 36.03
CA ALA A 95 -7.91 -6.19 35.93
C ALA A 95 -7.26 -5.98 34.56
N ALA A 96 -5.94 -5.78 34.60
CA ALA A 96 -5.11 -5.31 33.53
C ALA A 96 -5.00 -6.30 32.36
N ALA A 97 -4.90 -5.75 31.15
CA ALA A 97 -4.63 -6.45 29.92
C ALA A 97 -3.22 -7.07 29.95
N ALA A 98 -3.17 -8.40 30.06
CA ALA A 98 -2.02 -9.19 29.66
C ALA A 98 -2.06 -9.36 28.14
N GLY A 99 -0.91 -9.15 27.48
CA GLY A 99 -0.79 -9.16 26.03
C GLY A 99 -1.18 -10.50 25.41
N THR A 100 -2.27 -10.48 24.65
CA THR A 100 -2.60 -11.48 23.63
C THR A 100 -2.51 -10.82 22.26
N SER A 101 -1.84 -11.51 21.33
CA SER A 101 -1.95 -11.28 19.89
C SER A 101 -3.42 -11.10 19.50
N GLY A 102 -3.70 -10.17 18.58
CA GLY A 102 -5.02 -9.58 18.29
C GLY A 102 -6.14 -10.49 17.76
N ALA A 103 -6.21 -11.75 18.19
CA ALA A 103 -7.41 -12.55 18.09
C ALA A 103 -8.36 -12.16 19.23
N VAL A 104 -9.27 -11.22 18.97
CA VAL A 104 -10.56 -11.26 19.65
C VAL A 104 -11.31 -12.46 19.05
N ASP A 105 -11.95 -13.25 19.91
CA ASP A 105 -12.71 -14.45 19.56
C ASP A 105 -13.53 -14.22 18.27
N PRO A 106 -13.41 -15.08 17.22
CA PRO A 106 -14.26 -15.03 16.02
C PRO A 106 -15.75 -14.88 16.34
N ALA A 107 -16.20 -15.35 17.52
CA ALA A 107 -17.55 -15.16 18.02
C ALA A 107 -17.98 -13.68 18.11
N SER A 108 -17.06 -12.73 18.32
CA SER A 108 -17.40 -11.29 18.34
C SER A 108 -17.68 -10.70 16.95
N ARG A 109 -17.30 -11.40 15.87
CA ARG A 109 -17.55 -10.98 14.47
C ARG A 109 -18.87 -11.53 13.87
N THR A 110 -19.69 -12.20 14.69
CA THR A 110 -20.96 -12.81 14.25
C THR A 110 -22.20 -12.00 14.64
N LYS A 111 -22.04 -10.91 15.40
CA LYS A 111 -23.15 -10.04 15.78
C LYS A 111 -23.53 -9.15 14.59
N GLY A 112 -24.66 -9.46 13.93
CA GLY A 112 -25.22 -8.66 12.83
C GLY A 112 -24.78 -9.05 11.41
N SER A 113 -23.85 -9.99 11.25
CA SER A 113 -23.44 -10.52 9.94
C SER A 113 -24.39 -11.58 9.35
N GLY A 114 -25.43 -11.97 10.10
CA GLY A 114 -26.21 -13.16 9.81
C GLY A 114 -25.38 -14.41 10.11
N ASN A 115 -26.01 -15.52 10.50
CA ASN A 115 -25.33 -16.78 10.81
C ASN A 115 -24.68 -17.46 9.56
N GLU A 116 -24.47 -16.72 8.46
CA GLU A 116 -24.15 -17.23 7.13
C GLU A 116 -22.84 -16.67 6.55
N ALA A 117 -22.25 -15.59 7.09
CA ALA A 117 -21.08 -14.96 6.48
C ALA A 117 -19.75 -15.65 6.86
N VAL A 118 -18.90 -15.91 5.85
CA VAL A 118 -17.51 -16.32 6.08
C VAL A 118 -16.68 -15.09 6.45
N VAL A 119 -16.17 -15.07 7.67
CA VAL A 119 -15.38 -13.95 8.20
C VAL A 119 -13.93 -14.39 8.38
N PRO A 120 -12.93 -13.55 8.00
CA PRO A 120 -11.53 -13.88 8.24
C PRO A 120 -11.24 -14.00 9.74
N THR A 121 -10.39 -14.95 10.12
CA THR A 121 -9.96 -15.17 11.52
C THR A 121 -8.71 -14.37 11.89
N ALA A 122 -7.91 -13.98 10.90
CA ALA A 122 -6.67 -13.22 11.06
C ALA A 122 -6.25 -12.59 9.72
N THR A 123 -5.13 -11.87 9.72
CA THR A 123 -4.42 -11.47 8.49
C THR A 123 -2.96 -11.94 8.55
N ASP A 124 -2.39 -12.27 7.39
CA ASP A 124 -0.97 -12.60 7.26
C ASP A 124 -0.06 -11.36 7.34
N ALA A 125 1.25 -11.53 7.13
CA ALA A 125 2.21 -10.42 7.20
C ALA A 125 1.95 -9.31 6.17
N TYR A 126 1.31 -9.61 5.05
CA TYR A 126 0.98 -8.68 3.97
C TYR A 126 -0.39 -8.03 4.13
N GLY A 127 -1.11 -8.36 5.21
CA GLY A 127 -2.47 -7.87 5.43
C GLY A 127 -3.54 -8.63 4.64
N ASN A 128 -3.21 -9.76 4.01
CA ASN A 128 -4.18 -10.63 3.35
C ASN A 128 -5.01 -11.38 4.40
N PRO A 129 -6.34 -11.51 4.20
CA PRO A 129 -7.21 -12.24 5.11
C PRO A 129 -6.94 -13.74 5.11
N LEU A 130 -6.97 -14.34 6.30
CA LEU A 130 -6.98 -15.78 6.52
C LEU A 130 -8.40 -16.24 6.83
N TYR A 131 -9.00 -17.01 5.93
CA TYR A 131 -10.33 -17.56 6.08
C TYR A 131 -10.30 -18.93 6.77
N PRO A 132 -11.36 -19.31 7.51
CA PRO A 132 -11.43 -20.62 8.15
C PRO A 132 -11.48 -21.75 7.11
N THR A 133 -10.72 -22.82 7.32
CA THR A 133 -10.61 -23.96 6.39
C THR A 133 -11.69 -25.03 6.55
N THR A 134 -12.47 -24.99 7.63
CA THR A 134 -13.48 -26.01 7.94
C THR A 134 -14.74 -25.36 8.54
N THR A 135 -15.59 -24.82 7.68
CA THR A 135 -17.00 -24.65 8.04
C THR A 135 -17.82 -25.52 7.12
N GLY A 136 -18.01 -26.78 7.54
CA GLY A 136 -19.08 -27.59 7.00
C GLY A 136 -20.35 -26.75 6.96
N SER A 137 -20.90 -26.55 5.76
CA SER A 137 -22.12 -25.79 5.46
C SER A 137 -22.12 -24.26 5.59
N ALA A 138 -20.99 -23.55 5.50
CA ALA A 138 -21.07 -22.11 5.21
C ALA A 138 -21.62 -21.91 3.79
N VAL A 139 -22.86 -21.42 3.69
CA VAL A 139 -23.50 -21.08 2.42
C VAL A 139 -22.81 -19.84 1.88
N ILE A 140 -22.27 -19.94 0.67
CA ILE A 140 -21.69 -18.80 -0.03
C ILE A 140 -22.83 -17.97 -0.59
N ALA A 141 -22.79 -16.68 -0.30
CA ALA A 141 -23.75 -15.70 -0.74
C ALA A 141 -23.09 -14.74 -1.72
N GLN A 142 -23.71 -14.62 -2.90
CA GLN A 142 -23.32 -13.66 -3.91
C GLN A 142 -23.24 -12.24 -3.31
N PRO A 143 -22.20 -11.45 -3.67
CA PRO A 143 -22.10 -10.04 -3.28
C PRO A 143 -23.40 -9.28 -3.57
N THR A 144 -24.01 -8.74 -2.51
CA THR A 144 -25.30 -8.08 -2.60
C THR A 144 -25.43 -6.93 -1.61
N VAL A 145 -26.48 -6.13 -1.77
CA VAL A 145 -26.89 -5.12 -0.79
C VAL A 145 -28.23 -5.54 -0.22
N VAL A 146 -28.34 -5.68 1.09
CA VAL A 146 -29.58 -6.07 1.76
C VAL A 146 -30.34 -4.84 2.26
N SER A 147 -31.67 -4.86 2.13
CA SER A 147 -32.49 -3.81 2.74
C SER A 147 -32.65 -4.09 4.23
N ASN A 148 -31.89 -3.37 5.06
CA ASN A 148 -32.00 -3.44 6.51
C ASN A 148 -31.98 -2.03 7.10
N ALA A 149 -33.11 -1.60 7.68
CA ALA A 149 -33.27 -0.26 8.25
C ALA A 149 -32.34 0.00 9.45
N ALA A 150 -31.94 -1.04 10.20
CA ALA A 150 -30.99 -0.91 11.30
C ALA A 150 -29.54 -0.67 10.83
N LEU A 151 -29.25 -0.98 9.57
CA LEU A 151 -27.93 -0.82 8.94
C LEU A 151 -27.89 0.38 7.98
N GLN A 152 -28.86 1.29 8.08
CA GLN A 152 -29.01 2.41 7.17
C GLN A 152 -29.06 3.74 7.92
N CYS A 153 -28.32 4.72 7.42
CA CYS A 153 -28.47 6.10 7.85
C CYS A 153 -29.61 6.79 7.10
N PRO A 154 -30.33 7.73 7.73
CA PRO A 154 -31.22 8.62 7.01
C PRO A 154 -30.46 9.33 5.88
N LYS A 155 -31.14 9.61 4.76
CA LYS A 155 -30.56 10.44 3.71
C LYS A 155 -30.58 11.90 4.16
N GLU A 156 -29.47 12.60 3.97
CA GLU A 156 -29.44 14.06 4.08
C GLU A 156 -30.01 14.66 2.80
N ASP A 157 -30.87 15.67 2.94
CA ASP A 157 -31.34 16.45 1.80
C ASP A 157 -30.24 17.41 1.38
N THR A 158 -29.60 17.13 0.26
CA THR A 158 -28.57 17.98 -0.33
C THR A 158 -29.09 18.87 -1.44
N SER A 159 -30.43 18.97 -1.60
CA SER A 159 -31.03 19.81 -2.63
C SER A 159 -30.68 21.28 -2.43
N GLY A 160 -30.29 21.94 -3.52
CA GLY A 160 -29.90 23.35 -3.51
C GLY A 160 -28.46 23.63 -3.09
N TYR A 161 -27.69 22.65 -2.61
CA TYR A 161 -26.25 22.80 -2.43
C TYR A 161 -25.53 22.73 -3.79
N SER A 162 -24.43 23.47 -3.90
CA SER A 162 -23.58 23.50 -5.10
C SER A 162 -22.16 23.93 -4.73
N LEU A 163 -21.22 23.87 -5.68
CA LEU A 163 -19.86 24.34 -5.45
C LEU A 163 -19.80 25.84 -5.11
N THR A 164 -20.72 26.66 -5.65
CA THR A 164 -20.81 28.10 -5.38
C THR A 164 -21.70 28.45 -4.18
N SER A 165 -22.51 27.50 -3.71
CA SER A 165 -23.35 27.63 -2.52
C SER A 165 -23.33 26.32 -1.72
N PRO A 166 -22.20 25.98 -1.10
CA PRO A 166 -22.09 24.76 -0.30
C PRO A 166 -22.93 24.88 0.98
N LYS A 167 -23.11 23.73 1.65
CA LYS A 167 -23.71 23.65 2.98
C LYS A 167 -23.07 24.66 3.94
N LYS A 168 -23.89 25.29 4.79
CA LYS A 168 -23.49 26.38 5.69
C LYS A 168 -23.03 25.93 7.08
N THR A 169 -23.33 24.69 7.46
CA THR A 169 -23.01 24.15 8.79
C THR A 169 -22.03 23.00 8.67
N HIS A 170 -21.07 22.96 9.60
CA HIS A 170 -20.14 21.85 9.76
C HIS A 170 -20.86 20.60 10.31
N PRO A 171 -20.38 19.38 10.00
CA PRO A 171 -19.23 19.09 9.13
C PRO A 171 -19.56 19.19 7.64
N LEU A 172 -18.55 19.58 6.87
CA LEU A 172 -18.53 19.71 5.41
C LEU A 172 -17.67 18.62 4.76
N LEU A 173 -16.65 18.08 5.46
CA LEU A 173 -15.69 17.15 4.90
C LEU A 173 -16.10 15.69 5.12
N ILE A 174 -15.93 14.86 4.07
CA ILE A 174 -16.08 13.40 4.00
C ILE A 174 -17.47 12.83 4.29
N ALA A 175 -18.10 13.25 5.39
CA ALA A 175 -19.35 12.68 5.87
C ALA A 175 -20.25 13.79 6.41
N THR A 176 -21.54 13.68 6.08
CA THR A 176 -22.52 14.66 6.50
C THR A 176 -22.86 14.53 7.99
N GLU A 177 -23.51 15.55 8.56
CA GLU A 177 -23.96 15.54 9.95
C GLU A 177 -24.90 14.35 10.22
N THR A 178 -25.77 14.04 9.27
CA THR A 178 -26.66 12.87 9.35
C THR A 178 -25.88 11.56 9.46
N LYS A 179 -24.78 11.42 8.70
CA LYS A 179 -23.91 10.24 8.78
C LYS A 179 -23.20 10.14 10.13
N TRP A 180 -22.75 11.24 10.71
CA TRP A 180 -22.16 11.23 12.05
C TRP A 180 -23.18 10.85 13.14
N ASN A 181 -24.39 11.39 13.06
CA ASN A 181 -25.44 11.14 14.06
C ASN A 181 -25.95 9.69 14.03
N CYS A 182 -26.00 9.04 12.87
CA CYS A 182 -26.40 7.62 12.78
C CYS A 182 -25.27 6.64 13.10
N LEU A 183 -24.00 7.07 13.04
CA LEU A 183 -22.84 6.19 13.11
C LEU A 183 -22.79 5.31 14.37
N PRO A 184 -23.10 5.81 15.60
CA PRO A 184 -23.17 4.95 16.78
C PRO A 184 -24.11 3.75 16.65
N GLY A 185 -25.28 3.95 16.02
CA GLY A 185 -26.24 2.88 15.78
C GLY A 185 -25.72 1.83 14.80
N LEU A 186 -25.01 2.26 13.76
CA LEU A 186 -24.35 1.32 12.83
C LEU A 186 -23.23 0.53 13.52
N ILE A 187 -22.43 1.17 14.36
CA ILE A 187 -21.35 0.54 15.14
C ILE A 187 -21.91 -0.52 16.10
N GLU A 188 -23.07 -0.27 16.71
CA GLU A 188 -23.73 -1.24 17.57
C GLU A 188 -24.32 -2.43 16.77
N ALA A 189 -24.80 -2.17 15.56
CA ALA A 189 -25.51 -3.14 14.74
C ALA A 189 -24.60 -4.01 13.84
N ASP A 190 -23.36 -3.58 13.56
CA ASP A 190 -22.42 -4.28 12.67
C ASP A 190 -21.07 -4.58 13.34
N SER A 191 -20.64 -5.84 13.28
CA SER A 191 -19.45 -6.31 13.96
C SER A 191 -18.13 -5.77 13.39
N TYR A 192 -18.05 -5.51 12.08
CA TYR A 192 -16.86 -4.91 11.49
C TYR A 192 -16.72 -3.47 11.96
N MET A 193 -17.81 -2.70 11.92
CA MET A 193 -17.81 -1.33 12.43
C MET A 193 -17.49 -1.27 13.93
N SER A 194 -18.01 -2.21 14.73
CA SER A 194 -17.67 -2.34 16.15
C SER A 194 -16.16 -2.55 16.38
N TYR A 195 -15.57 -3.51 15.67
CA TYR A 195 -14.14 -3.83 15.74
C TYR A 195 -13.26 -2.66 15.26
N TRP A 196 -13.62 -2.04 14.13
CA TRP A 196 -12.88 -0.91 13.59
C TRP A 196 -12.98 0.32 14.50
N ASN A 197 -14.15 0.60 15.08
CA ASN A 197 -14.33 1.65 16.08
C ASN A 197 -13.41 1.42 17.29
N GLN A 198 -13.40 0.19 17.84
CA GLN A 198 -12.50 -0.15 18.94
C GLN A 198 -11.04 0.08 18.56
N THR A 199 -10.64 -0.32 17.36
CA THR A 199 -9.27 -0.12 16.84
C THR A 199 -8.92 1.35 16.70
N ALA A 200 -9.84 2.18 16.17
CA ALA A 200 -9.67 3.62 16.05
C ALA A 200 -9.47 4.28 17.42
N PHE A 201 -10.25 3.90 18.45
CA PHE A 201 -10.08 4.42 19.82
C PHE A 201 -8.78 3.94 20.49
N ILE A 202 -8.36 2.70 20.25
CA ILE A 202 -7.05 2.20 20.72
C ILE A 202 -5.92 3.03 20.11
N ASN A 203 -5.98 3.31 18.80
CA ASN A 203 -4.98 4.11 18.11
C ASN A 203 -4.98 5.56 18.60
N ALA A 204 -6.16 6.19 18.72
CA ALA A 204 -6.29 7.52 19.31
C ALA A 204 -5.61 7.59 20.69
N THR A 205 -5.87 6.59 21.55
CA THR A 205 -5.28 6.49 22.89
C THR A 205 -3.76 6.29 22.85
N LYS A 206 -3.25 5.48 21.91
CA LYS A 206 -1.81 5.32 21.71
C LYS A 206 -1.17 6.67 21.35
N PHE A 207 -1.69 7.33 20.32
CA PHE A 207 -1.18 8.60 19.82
C PHE A 207 -1.25 9.71 20.88
N TYR A 208 -2.29 9.72 21.71
CA TYR A 208 -2.46 10.72 22.78
C TYR A 208 -1.25 10.79 23.70
N ASN A 209 -0.65 9.63 24.01
CA ASN A 209 0.49 9.50 24.91
C ASN A 209 1.83 9.83 24.22
N GLU A 210 1.84 10.06 22.90
CA GLU A 210 3.03 10.44 22.15
C GLU A 210 3.22 11.97 22.22
N PRO A 211 4.47 12.47 22.28
CA PRO A 211 4.74 13.90 22.14
C PRO A 211 4.28 14.41 20.75
N PRO A 212 4.08 15.72 20.57
CA PRO A 212 3.86 16.30 19.25
C PRO A 212 4.87 15.81 18.22
N VAL A 213 4.42 15.62 16.98
CA VAL A 213 5.26 15.13 15.88
C VAL A 213 6.46 16.06 15.74
N LEU A 214 7.63 15.49 15.49
CA LEU A 214 8.86 16.25 15.31
C LEU A 214 9.01 16.73 13.87
N TYR A 215 9.63 17.90 13.70
CA TYR A 215 9.97 18.47 12.39
C TYR A 215 11.26 17.85 11.85
N ILE A 216 11.16 16.63 11.31
CA ILE A 216 12.31 15.90 10.76
C ILE A 216 12.11 15.75 9.26
N ALA A 217 12.90 16.49 8.48
CA ALA A 217 12.92 16.37 7.03
C ALA A 217 13.79 15.17 6.61
N ASP A 218 13.30 14.36 5.69
CA ASP A 218 14.03 13.23 5.12
C ASP A 218 14.83 13.68 3.89
N GLY A 219 16.16 13.55 3.95
CA GLY A 219 17.07 14.10 2.95
C GLY A 219 17.08 15.63 2.82
N GLY A 220 16.53 16.33 3.81
CA GLY A 220 16.37 17.79 3.78
C GLY A 220 15.08 18.25 3.08
N LEU A 221 14.83 19.57 3.08
CA LEU A 221 13.55 20.14 2.61
C LEU A 221 13.30 19.98 1.11
N GLY A 222 14.36 19.86 0.29
CA GLY A 222 14.25 19.59 -1.15
C GLY A 222 14.42 18.13 -1.55
N GLY A 223 14.61 17.22 -0.58
CA GLY A 223 14.61 15.77 -0.79
C GLY A 223 13.19 15.21 -0.68
N SER A 224 13.01 14.17 0.13
CA SER A 224 11.68 13.63 0.47
C SER A 224 10.90 14.53 1.45
N GLY A 225 11.53 15.58 1.96
CA GLY A 225 10.85 16.68 2.63
C GLY A 225 10.25 16.29 3.98
N LEU A 226 9.10 16.88 4.30
CA LEU A 226 8.37 16.70 5.57
C LEU A 226 7.13 15.82 5.40
N LEU A 227 7.10 14.99 4.36
CA LEU A 227 5.91 14.22 4.01
C LEU A 227 5.50 13.26 5.12
N ASP A 228 6.47 12.57 5.71
CA ASP A 228 6.26 11.67 6.85
C ASP A 228 5.71 12.41 8.09
N PRO A 229 6.33 13.52 8.55
CA PRO A 229 5.75 14.38 9.58
C PRO A 229 4.32 14.86 9.28
N ALA A 230 4.06 15.36 8.07
CA ALA A 230 2.76 15.90 7.68
C ALA A 230 1.66 14.82 7.79
N ARG A 231 1.92 13.64 7.23
CA ARG A 231 1.00 12.50 7.28
C ARG A 231 0.84 11.93 8.68
N ARG A 232 1.87 11.98 9.54
CA ARG A 232 1.73 11.60 10.96
C ARG A 232 0.83 12.57 11.72
N VAL A 233 0.96 13.88 11.49
CA VAL A 233 0.06 14.88 12.09
C VAL A 233 -1.38 14.62 11.66
N GLN A 234 -1.61 14.47 10.35
CA GLN A 234 -2.90 14.12 9.77
C GLN A 234 -3.48 12.82 10.35
N GLN A 235 -2.68 11.75 10.41
CA GLN A 235 -3.11 10.46 10.98
C GLN A 235 -3.60 10.60 12.42
N ARG A 236 -2.85 11.31 13.26
CA ARG A 236 -3.20 11.52 14.67
C ARG A 236 -4.47 12.35 14.83
N ILE A 237 -4.55 13.48 14.11
CA ILE A 237 -5.71 14.35 14.11
C ILE A 237 -6.96 13.61 13.62
N LYS A 238 -6.86 12.85 12.53
CA LYS A 238 -7.97 12.01 12.01
C LYS A 238 -8.54 11.10 13.10
N HIS A 239 -7.68 10.45 13.90
CA HIS A 239 -8.11 9.58 14.98
C HIS A 239 -8.68 10.33 16.19
N TRP A 240 -8.07 11.44 16.61
CA TRP A 240 -8.58 12.23 17.74
C TRP A 240 -9.88 12.97 17.40
N ALA A 241 -10.02 13.48 16.17
CA ALA A 241 -11.24 14.09 15.68
C ALA A 241 -12.39 13.09 15.62
N TYR A 242 -12.16 11.91 15.07
CA TYR A 242 -13.10 10.80 15.13
C TYR A 242 -13.49 10.43 16.57
N ALA A 243 -12.49 10.26 17.45
CA ALA A 243 -12.73 9.92 18.85
C ALA A 243 -13.55 10.99 19.58
N TYR A 244 -13.28 12.27 19.34
CA TYR A 244 -14.09 13.38 19.85
C TYR A 244 -15.53 13.31 19.34
N LYS A 245 -15.74 13.19 18.02
CA LYS A 245 -17.09 13.13 17.43
C LYS A 245 -17.98 12.05 18.06
N LEU A 246 -17.40 10.92 18.48
CA LEU A 246 -18.16 9.82 19.08
C LEU A 246 -18.21 9.81 20.61
N SER A 247 -17.22 10.38 21.30
CA SER A 247 -17.15 10.34 22.77
C SER A 247 -17.51 11.66 23.45
N ASN A 248 -17.46 12.77 22.70
CA ASN A 248 -17.54 14.14 23.23
C ASN A 248 -16.51 14.46 24.33
N ASP A 249 -15.43 13.70 24.42
CA ASP A 249 -14.36 13.88 25.40
C ASP A 249 -13.37 14.95 24.92
N THR A 250 -13.34 16.09 25.62
CA THR A 250 -12.55 17.26 25.22
C THR A 250 -11.05 17.03 25.32
N LYS A 251 -10.57 15.96 25.97
CA LYS A 251 -9.12 15.67 25.98
C LYS A 251 -8.57 15.49 24.57
N TRP A 252 -9.37 14.97 23.64
CA TRP A 252 -9.00 14.79 22.24
C TRP A 252 -8.86 16.13 21.52
N VAL A 253 -9.71 17.09 21.88
CA VAL A 253 -9.70 18.48 21.38
C VAL A 253 -8.46 19.20 21.89
N ASP A 254 -8.19 19.11 23.20
CA ASP A 254 -7.01 19.70 23.82
C ASP A 254 -5.71 19.13 23.23
N ARG A 255 -5.66 17.81 23.01
CA ARG A 255 -4.49 17.16 22.39
C ARG A 255 -4.31 17.54 20.93
N THR A 256 -5.41 17.66 20.19
CA THR A 256 -5.41 18.14 18.79
C THR A 256 -4.90 19.57 18.72
N TRP A 257 -5.36 20.45 19.61
CA TRP A 257 -4.90 21.84 19.67
C TRP A 257 -3.40 21.95 19.92
N GLN A 258 -2.86 21.15 20.85
CA GLN A 258 -1.41 21.09 21.09
C GLN A 258 -0.62 20.67 19.84
N GLU A 259 -1.13 19.68 19.09
CA GLU A 259 -0.50 19.23 17.84
C GLU A 259 -0.52 20.34 16.78
N LEU A 260 -1.66 21.00 16.57
CA LEU A 260 -1.83 22.07 15.59
C LEU A 260 -0.97 23.30 15.91
N LEU A 261 -0.85 23.66 17.19
CA LEU A 261 0.02 24.75 17.62
C LEU A 261 1.48 24.47 17.23
N VAL A 262 1.96 23.25 17.46
CA VAL A 262 3.31 22.84 17.05
C VAL A 262 3.42 22.80 15.53
N ALA A 263 2.50 22.13 14.85
CA ALA A 263 2.52 21.93 13.39
C ALA A 263 2.38 23.24 12.58
N SER A 264 1.78 24.28 13.15
CA SER A 264 1.70 25.62 12.55
C SER A 264 2.96 26.46 12.77
N GLY A 265 3.88 26.01 13.64
CA GLY A 265 5.03 26.79 14.10
C GLY A 265 4.65 27.92 15.07
N ASN A 266 3.42 27.94 15.60
CA ASN A 266 2.93 28.97 16.52
C ASN A 266 3.18 28.59 17.99
N THR A 267 4.37 28.07 18.29
CA THR A 267 4.79 27.71 19.65
C THR A 267 6.25 28.03 19.88
N SER A 268 6.68 28.00 21.15
CA SER A 268 8.09 27.99 21.51
C SER A 268 8.80 26.68 21.17
N THR A 269 8.05 25.62 20.80
CA THR A 269 8.61 24.34 20.38
C THR A 269 9.25 24.50 19.01
N TYR A 270 10.42 23.89 18.82
CA TYR A 270 11.12 23.93 17.55
C TYR A 270 10.35 23.12 16.48
N TYR A 271 9.65 23.83 15.60
CA TYR A 271 8.94 23.32 14.44
C TYR A 271 9.03 24.33 13.29
N GLY A 272 9.75 23.96 12.22
CA GLY A 272 9.89 24.82 11.03
C GLY A 272 10.91 25.95 11.10
N GLN A 273 11.58 26.21 12.23
CA GLN A 273 12.54 27.33 12.31
C GLN A 273 13.86 27.08 11.54
N ASN A 274 14.10 25.84 11.08
CA ASN A 274 15.16 25.55 10.11
C ASN A 274 14.81 26.04 8.70
N ASN A 275 13.53 26.34 8.42
CA ASN A 275 13.13 26.83 7.12
C ASN A 275 13.31 28.35 7.05
N THR A 276 14.42 28.77 6.45
CA THR A 276 14.89 30.17 6.45
C THR A 276 14.00 31.12 5.64
N ASN A 277 13.07 30.60 4.84
CA ASN A 277 12.10 31.39 4.08
C ASN A 277 10.75 31.60 4.81
N GLY A 278 10.58 31.04 6.03
CA GLY A 278 9.35 31.14 6.81
C GLY A 278 8.21 30.18 6.40
N ASP A 279 8.45 29.31 5.42
CA ASP A 279 7.50 28.32 4.90
C ASP A 279 7.49 27.05 5.76
N VAL A 280 6.82 27.10 6.90
CA VAL A 280 6.79 25.98 7.87
C VAL A 280 6.22 24.68 7.26
N TRP A 281 5.41 24.74 6.21
CA TRP A 281 4.83 23.55 5.57
C TRP A 281 5.57 23.11 4.31
N ASN A 282 6.70 23.74 4.00
CA ASN A 282 7.58 23.39 2.89
C ASN A 282 6.92 23.41 1.49
N CYS A 283 5.91 24.25 1.31
CA CYS A 283 5.16 24.39 0.06
C CYS A 283 6.05 24.74 -1.15
N GLN A 284 7.12 25.51 -0.96
CA GLN A 284 7.99 25.95 -2.05
C GLN A 284 8.96 24.88 -2.56
N GLN A 285 9.30 23.87 -1.75
CA GLN A 285 10.26 22.84 -2.13
C GLN A 285 9.57 21.50 -2.40
N HIS A 286 8.54 21.15 -1.63
CA HIS A 286 7.86 19.86 -1.73
C HIS A 286 6.37 20.03 -1.42
N PHE A 287 5.57 20.33 -2.45
CA PHE A 287 4.16 20.72 -2.28
C PHE A 287 3.26 19.62 -1.68
N LEU A 288 3.64 18.35 -1.76
CA LEU A 288 2.94 17.27 -1.06
C LEU A 288 2.90 17.52 0.46
N ASP A 289 3.99 18.04 1.04
CA ASP A 289 4.04 18.38 2.48
C ASP A 289 2.94 19.37 2.84
N CYS A 290 2.85 20.43 2.02
CA CYS A 290 1.90 21.51 2.15
C CYS A 290 0.45 21.02 2.05
N ALA A 291 0.17 20.15 1.09
CA ALA A 291 -1.15 19.58 0.87
C ALA A 291 -1.61 18.71 2.04
N GLU A 292 -0.74 17.82 2.54
CA GLU A 292 -1.07 16.91 3.65
C GLU A 292 -1.21 17.67 4.99
N TYR A 293 -0.39 18.71 5.24
CA TYR A 293 -0.62 19.60 6.39
C TYR A 293 -1.92 20.39 6.28
N THR A 294 -2.24 20.92 5.09
CA THR A 294 -3.48 21.66 4.86
C THR A 294 -4.69 20.79 5.15
N GLU A 295 -4.67 19.54 4.70
CA GLU A 295 -5.73 18.58 4.99
C GLU A 295 -5.83 18.24 6.48
N ALA A 296 -4.69 18.02 7.16
CA ALA A 296 -4.67 17.75 8.60
C ALA A 296 -5.38 18.88 9.39
N PHE A 297 -5.12 20.13 9.03
CA PHE A 297 -5.76 21.29 9.63
C PHE A 297 -7.25 21.40 9.24
N ALA A 298 -7.58 21.06 7.99
CA ALA A 298 -8.95 21.05 7.49
C ALA A 298 -9.84 20.05 8.25
N LEU A 299 -9.35 18.82 8.46
CA LEU A 299 -10.03 17.79 9.25
C LEU A 299 -10.24 18.23 10.70
N ALA A 300 -9.24 18.85 11.33
CA ALA A 300 -9.38 19.38 12.68
C ALA A 300 -10.41 20.52 12.75
N TYR A 301 -10.36 21.45 11.80
CA TYR A 301 -11.29 22.59 11.76
C TYR A 301 -12.73 22.12 11.63
N ASP A 302 -12.98 21.24 10.64
CA ASP A 302 -14.32 20.82 10.26
C ASP A 302 -14.96 19.85 11.27
N TRP A 303 -14.22 18.83 11.69
CA TRP A 303 -14.78 17.78 12.56
C TRP A 303 -14.86 18.19 14.03
N MET A 304 -14.09 19.18 14.48
CA MET A 304 -14.14 19.70 15.86
C MET A 304 -14.67 21.14 15.92
N TYR A 305 -15.34 21.63 14.87
CA TYR A 305 -15.76 23.03 14.72
C TYR A 305 -16.51 23.59 15.94
N ASP A 306 -17.41 22.78 16.49
CA ASP A 306 -18.26 23.06 17.65
C ASP A 306 -17.49 23.07 18.98
N ALA A 307 -16.37 22.37 19.05
CA ALA A 307 -15.50 22.29 20.21
C ALA A 307 -14.57 23.51 20.35
N TRP A 308 -14.18 24.09 19.21
CA TRP A 308 -13.24 25.20 19.18
C TRP A 308 -13.86 26.49 19.75
N ASN A 309 -13.07 27.26 20.49
CA ASN A 309 -13.41 28.66 20.73
C ASN A 309 -13.04 29.52 19.51
N GLN A 310 -13.47 30.79 19.50
CA GLN A 310 -13.24 31.67 18.35
C GLN A 310 -11.76 31.85 18.03
N THR A 311 -10.91 32.03 19.03
CA THR A 311 -9.45 32.19 18.83
C THR A 311 -8.82 30.94 18.20
N GLN A 312 -9.27 29.75 18.60
CA GLN A 312 -8.81 28.49 18.01
C GLN A 312 -9.28 28.38 16.55
N ARG A 313 -10.55 28.68 16.25
CA ARG A 313 -11.05 28.70 14.86
C ARG A 313 -10.25 29.69 14.00
N ASP A 314 -10.08 30.92 14.48
CA ASP A 314 -9.33 31.96 13.75
C ASP A 314 -7.88 31.50 13.50
N GLY A 315 -7.22 30.89 14.48
CA GLY A 315 -5.84 30.40 14.34
C GLY A 315 -5.68 29.25 13.36
N ILE A 316 -6.61 28.28 13.37
CA ILE A 316 -6.60 27.15 12.43
C ILE A 316 -6.91 27.64 11.01
N MET A 317 -7.95 28.46 10.84
CA MET A 317 -8.31 29.06 9.55
C MET A 317 -7.18 29.92 8.99
N TRP A 318 -6.55 30.75 9.83
CA TRP A 318 -5.39 31.55 9.43
C TRP A 318 -4.25 30.66 8.91
N SER A 319 -4.01 29.50 9.53
CA SER A 319 -2.99 28.55 9.08
C SER A 319 -3.35 27.94 7.73
N ILE A 320 -4.60 27.49 7.55
CA ILE A 320 -5.10 26.96 6.27
C ILE A 320 -4.90 28.00 5.15
N ILE A 321 -5.32 29.25 5.38
CA ILE A 321 -5.21 30.32 4.36
C ILE A 321 -3.75 30.67 4.08
N ASN A 322 -2.97 31.00 5.11
CA ASN A 322 -1.68 31.66 4.92
C ASN A 322 -0.52 30.69 4.71
N LYS A 323 -0.62 29.45 5.20
CA LYS A 323 0.42 28.42 5.04
C LYS A 323 0.08 27.39 3.98
N GLY A 324 -1.20 27.24 3.60
CA GLY A 324 -1.63 26.31 2.55
C GLY A 324 -2.16 27.03 1.31
N LEU A 325 -3.39 27.55 1.40
CA LEU A 325 -4.14 28.04 0.25
C LEU A 325 -3.44 29.19 -0.49
N SER A 326 -2.71 30.07 0.20
CA SER A 326 -1.92 31.15 -0.42
C SER A 326 -0.91 30.61 -1.44
N PHE A 327 -0.22 29.52 -1.12
CA PHE A 327 0.70 28.83 -2.01
C PHE A 327 -0.05 28.10 -3.13
N GLY A 328 -1.17 27.46 -2.83
CA GLY A 328 -2.05 26.90 -3.86
C GLY A 328 -2.53 27.95 -4.86
N LEU A 329 -2.86 29.17 -4.43
CA LEU A 329 -3.31 30.23 -5.35
C LEU A 329 -2.16 30.69 -6.24
N ASN A 330 -0.93 30.74 -5.71
CA ASN A 330 0.25 31.07 -6.51
C ASN A 330 0.48 30.07 -7.66
N VAL A 331 0.16 28.78 -7.47
CA VAL A 331 0.25 27.76 -8.52
C VAL A 331 -0.60 28.16 -9.74
N PHE A 332 -1.82 28.62 -9.52
CA PHE A 332 -2.76 28.90 -10.61
C PHE A 332 -2.74 30.36 -11.09
N GLU A 333 -2.43 31.32 -10.22
CA GLU A 333 -2.52 32.76 -10.52
C GLU A 333 -1.18 33.40 -10.87
N ALA A 334 -0.08 32.82 -10.37
CA ALA A 334 1.27 33.31 -10.62
C ALA A 334 2.24 32.17 -11.00
N PRO A 335 1.90 31.32 -12.01
CA PRO A 335 2.71 30.16 -12.39
C PRO A 335 4.09 30.53 -12.96
N THR A 336 4.30 31.78 -13.37
CA THR A 336 5.61 32.32 -13.80
C THR A 336 6.21 33.30 -12.78
N GLY A 337 5.53 33.49 -11.65
CA GLY A 337 5.94 34.35 -10.54
C GLY A 337 6.12 33.55 -9.26
N ALA A 338 5.33 33.85 -8.24
CA ALA A 338 5.44 33.21 -6.92
C ALA A 338 5.24 31.69 -6.94
N GLY A 339 4.55 31.13 -7.94
CA GLY A 339 4.31 29.70 -8.12
C GLY A 339 5.34 28.96 -8.97
N ALA A 340 6.30 29.67 -9.58
CA ALA A 340 7.11 29.12 -10.68
C ALA A 340 7.84 27.81 -10.37
N ASN A 341 8.31 27.64 -9.13
CA ASN A 341 9.12 26.48 -8.75
C ASN A 341 8.31 25.23 -8.37
N TYR A 342 7.00 25.37 -8.14
CA TYR A 342 6.17 24.28 -7.60
C TYR A 342 4.81 24.14 -8.29
N GLN A 343 4.52 24.89 -9.35
CA GLN A 343 3.24 24.78 -10.07
C GLN A 343 3.10 23.50 -10.91
N TRP A 344 4.21 22.82 -11.21
CA TRP A 344 4.29 21.70 -12.16
C TRP A 344 3.35 20.53 -11.81
N TRP A 345 3.04 20.31 -10.53
CA TRP A 345 2.12 19.23 -10.13
C TRP A 345 0.71 19.43 -10.67
N SER A 346 0.34 20.65 -11.07
CA SER A 346 -0.98 20.97 -11.62
C SER A 346 -1.16 20.47 -13.05
N SER A 347 -0.15 19.87 -13.67
CA SER A 347 -0.19 19.37 -15.05
C SER A 347 0.37 17.95 -15.21
N VAL A 348 0.28 17.12 -14.18
CA VAL A 348 0.74 15.71 -14.22
C VAL A 348 -0.41 14.75 -13.94
N ASP A 349 -0.48 13.64 -14.68
CA ASP A 349 -1.53 12.62 -14.53
C ASP A 349 -1.17 11.58 -13.46
N GLY A 350 -0.93 12.00 -12.21
CA GLY A 350 -0.43 11.10 -11.15
C GLY A 350 -0.76 11.52 -9.73
N ASN A 351 -0.20 10.78 -8.76
CA ASN A 351 -0.50 10.97 -7.35
C ASN A 351 -0.26 12.42 -6.86
N TRP A 352 0.75 13.12 -7.39
CA TRP A 352 1.04 14.50 -7.03
C TRP A 352 -0.15 15.41 -7.30
N ASN A 353 -0.76 15.28 -8.48
CA ASN A 353 -1.93 16.07 -8.81
C ASN A 353 -3.11 15.74 -7.88
N CYS A 354 -3.33 14.45 -7.60
CA CYS A 354 -4.39 14.01 -6.71
C CYS A 354 -4.22 14.53 -5.28
N VAL A 355 -3.05 14.33 -4.67
CA VAL A 355 -2.76 14.73 -3.28
C VAL A 355 -2.84 16.24 -3.13
N CYS A 356 -2.22 16.99 -4.04
CA CYS A 356 -2.19 18.45 -3.98
C CYS A 356 -3.60 19.05 -4.15
N ASN A 357 -4.37 18.60 -5.14
CA ASN A 357 -5.74 19.08 -5.33
C ASN A 357 -6.63 18.73 -4.15
N LYS A 358 -6.56 17.49 -3.63
CA LYS A 358 -7.31 17.10 -2.43
C LYS A 358 -7.02 18.04 -1.27
N GLY A 359 -5.75 18.19 -0.88
CA GLY A 359 -5.37 18.99 0.28
C GLY A 359 -5.87 20.43 0.18
N MET A 360 -5.73 21.05 -1.00
CA MET A 360 -6.22 22.41 -1.25
C MET A 360 -7.76 22.48 -1.28
N THR A 361 -8.45 21.51 -1.90
CA THR A 361 -9.92 21.45 -1.93
C THR A 361 -10.50 21.26 -0.53
N MET A 362 -9.98 20.32 0.26
CA MET A 362 -10.46 20.06 1.61
C MET A 362 -10.15 21.25 2.54
N GLY A 363 -8.97 21.85 2.42
CA GLY A 363 -8.64 23.11 3.11
C GLY A 363 -9.63 24.23 2.80
N ALA A 364 -9.96 24.44 1.52
CA ALA A 364 -10.92 25.44 1.09
C ALA A 364 -12.34 25.14 1.59
N LEU A 365 -12.82 23.90 1.42
CA LEU A 365 -14.16 23.50 1.88
C LEU A 365 -14.32 23.69 3.39
N ALA A 366 -13.30 23.33 4.20
CA ALA A 366 -13.37 23.42 5.65
C ALA A 366 -13.58 24.84 6.18
N ILE A 367 -13.23 25.89 5.42
CA ILE A 367 -13.35 27.29 5.89
C ILE A 367 -14.24 28.13 4.98
N ILE A 368 -14.94 27.53 4.03
CA ILE A 368 -15.61 28.24 2.92
C ILE A 368 -16.67 29.25 3.40
N ASN A 369 -17.24 29.07 4.60
CA ASN A 369 -18.27 29.93 5.15
C ASN A 369 -17.71 31.04 6.05
N GLU A 370 -16.51 30.84 6.60
CA GLU A 370 -15.84 31.72 7.56
C GLU A 370 -14.71 32.53 6.96
N ASP A 371 -14.19 32.13 5.78
CA ASP A 371 -13.07 32.76 5.11
C ASP A 371 -13.33 34.25 4.76
N PRO A 372 -12.60 35.20 5.38
CA PRO A 372 -12.78 36.62 5.12
C PRO A 372 -12.03 37.11 3.87
N THR A 373 -11.16 36.30 3.27
CA THR A 373 -10.28 36.71 2.15
C THR A 373 -10.78 36.25 0.79
N ASN A 374 -11.81 35.39 0.75
CA ASN A 374 -12.31 34.73 -0.46
C ASN A 374 -11.29 33.79 -1.13
N SER A 375 -10.23 33.41 -0.41
CA SER A 375 -9.21 32.46 -0.88
C SER A 375 -9.79 31.06 -1.08
N ALA A 376 -10.66 30.61 -0.19
CA ALA A 376 -11.31 29.29 -0.25
C ALA A 376 -12.19 29.15 -1.49
N ALA A 377 -13.12 30.09 -1.70
CA ALA A 377 -14.01 30.06 -2.86
C ALA A 377 -13.22 30.09 -4.18
N LYS A 378 -12.17 30.91 -4.25
CA LYS A 378 -11.30 30.99 -5.42
C LYS A 378 -10.54 29.69 -5.66
N MET A 379 -9.99 29.06 -4.61
CA MET A 379 -9.27 27.79 -4.72
C MET A 379 -10.11 26.67 -5.34
N LEU A 380 -11.40 26.58 -4.97
CA LEU A 380 -12.30 25.57 -5.51
C LEU A 380 -12.53 25.73 -7.02
N THR A 381 -12.46 26.96 -7.54
CA THR A 381 -12.57 27.20 -9.00
C THR A 381 -11.39 26.67 -9.80
N TYR A 382 -10.24 26.44 -9.15
CA TYR A 382 -9.05 25.89 -9.78
C TYR A 382 -8.89 24.39 -9.55
N THR A 383 -8.96 23.97 -8.29
CA THR A 383 -8.60 22.60 -7.88
C THR A 383 -9.59 21.55 -8.39
N VAL A 384 -10.89 21.86 -8.40
CA VAL A 384 -11.91 20.90 -8.86
C VAL A 384 -11.80 20.63 -10.38
N PRO A 385 -11.72 21.64 -11.27
CA PRO A 385 -11.45 21.38 -12.68
C PRO A 385 -10.10 20.72 -12.94
N ASN A 386 -9.06 21.09 -12.17
CA ASN A 386 -7.72 20.52 -12.34
C ASN A 386 -7.68 19.02 -11.99
N ALA A 387 -8.29 18.60 -10.87
CA ALA A 387 -8.38 17.19 -10.50
C ALA A 387 -9.22 16.35 -11.49
N ASN A 388 -10.25 16.95 -12.11
CA ASN A 388 -10.99 16.31 -13.18
C ASN A 388 -10.14 16.11 -14.44
N ALA A 389 -9.26 17.07 -14.76
CA ALA A 389 -8.44 17.04 -15.96
C ALA A 389 -7.21 16.14 -15.86
N TYR A 390 -6.64 15.97 -14.67
CA TYR A 390 -5.36 15.27 -14.47
C TYR A 390 -5.46 14.10 -13.50
N CYS A 391 -5.76 14.33 -12.21
CA CYS A 391 -5.87 13.26 -11.21
C CYS A 391 -6.83 12.13 -11.64
N SER A 392 -7.98 12.48 -12.23
CA SER A 392 -8.95 11.47 -12.68
C SER A 392 -8.45 10.64 -13.87
N TYR A 393 -7.42 11.10 -14.59
CA TYR A 393 -6.82 10.41 -15.74
C TYR A 393 -5.54 9.64 -15.38
N SER A 394 -5.15 9.61 -14.11
CA SER A 394 -4.05 8.78 -13.61
C SER A 394 -4.21 7.27 -13.85
N PRO A 395 -5.42 6.67 -13.73
CA PRO A 395 -5.62 5.30 -14.19
C PRO A 395 -5.92 5.26 -15.69
N SER A 396 -5.32 4.27 -16.36
CA SER A 396 -5.67 3.90 -17.72
C SER A 396 -7.14 3.47 -17.83
N PRO A 397 -7.76 3.46 -19.03
CA PRO A 397 -9.13 3.00 -19.22
C PRO A 397 -9.44 1.58 -18.73
N ASP A 398 -8.45 0.71 -18.56
CA ASP A 398 -8.64 -0.64 -17.98
C ASP A 398 -8.53 -0.69 -16.45
N GLY A 399 -8.26 0.46 -15.81
CA GLY A 399 -8.12 0.63 -14.38
C GLY A 399 -6.68 0.60 -13.87
N THR A 400 -5.71 0.20 -14.68
CA THR A 400 -4.30 0.15 -14.24
C THR A 400 -3.79 1.53 -13.86
N TRP A 401 -3.16 1.65 -12.70
CA TRP A 401 -2.57 2.90 -12.23
C TRP A 401 -1.27 3.18 -12.98
N ALA A 402 -1.15 4.38 -13.57
CA ALA A 402 -0.03 4.71 -14.45
C ALA A 402 1.34 4.69 -13.76
N GLU A 403 1.44 4.99 -12.45
CA GLU A 403 2.73 5.00 -11.76
C GLU A 403 3.17 3.60 -11.34
N THR A 404 2.62 3.09 -10.23
CA THR A 404 2.87 1.74 -9.70
C THR A 404 1.67 1.30 -8.83
N PRO A 405 1.59 0.00 -8.44
CA PRO A 405 0.55 -0.50 -7.54
C PRO A 405 0.57 0.18 -6.18
N ASN A 406 1.74 0.62 -5.72
CA ASN A 406 1.88 1.29 -4.44
C ASN A 406 1.50 2.77 -4.53
N TYR A 407 1.81 3.43 -5.65
CA TYR A 407 1.42 4.83 -5.87
C TYR A 407 -0.08 5.01 -6.06
N TRP A 408 -0.78 3.95 -6.51
CA TRP A 408 -2.25 3.88 -6.53
C TRP A 408 -2.88 4.25 -5.18
N TYR A 409 -2.27 3.87 -4.05
CA TYR A 409 -2.80 4.20 -2.72
C TYR A 409 -2.88 5.72 -2.54
N PHE A 410 -1.82 6.46 -2.88
CA PHE A 410 -1.79 7.91 -2.70
C PHE A 410 -2.77 8.63 -3.62
N GLY A 411 -2.87 8.19 -4.88
CA GLY A 411 -3.81 8.73 -5.84
C GLY A 411 -5.27 8.46 -5.48
N THR A 412 -5.61 7.19 -5.23
CA THR A 412 -6.99 6.77 -4.98
C THR A 412 -7.52 7.25 -3.64
N TYR A 413 -6.72 7.21 -2.57
CA TYR A 413 -7.04 7.83 -1.30
C TYR A 413 -7.40 9.32 -1.49
N SER A 414 -6.58 10.02 -2.26
CA SER A 414 -6.73 11.46 -2.47
C SER A 414 -7.98 11.80 -3.28
N HIS A 415 -8.22 11.05 -4.36
CA HIS A 415 -9.41 11.20 -5.19
C HIS A 415 -10.69 10.95 -4.38
N VAL A 416 -10.73 9.88 -3.59
CA VAL A 416 -11.90 9.53 -2.80
C VAL A 416 -12.19 10.55 -1.71
N GLU A 417 -11.22 11.00 -0.93
CA GLU A 417 -11.46 11.98 0.12
C GLU A 417 -11.89 13.34 -0.45
N MET A 418 -11.34 13.74 -1.59
CA MET A 418 -11.80 14.93 -2.31
C MET A 418 -13.24 14.76 -2.78
N ALA A 419 -13.57 13.63 -3.43
CA ALA A 419 -14.92 13.34 -3.92
C ALA A 419 -15.94 13.24 -2.79
N ALA A 420 -15.60 12.57 -1.68
CA ALA A 420 -16.45 12.43 -0.51
C ALA A 420 -16.72 13.79 0.15
N SER A 421 -15.71 14.64 0.28
CA SER A 421 -15.85 16.00 0.83
C SER A 421 -16.69 16.91 -0.06
N LEU A 422 -16.50 16.86 -1.38
CA LEU A 422 -17.35 17.59 -2.32
C LEU A 422 -18.79 17.09 -2.25
N LEU A 423 -18.99 15.77 -2.17
CA LEU A 423 -20.32 15.17 -2.04
C LEU A 423 -21.02 15.63 -0.76
N SER A 424 -20.35 15.61 0.40
CA SER A 424 -20.95 16.04 1.67
C SER A 424 -21.21 17.56 1.72
N ALA A 425 -20.32 18.38 1.16
CA ALA A 425 -20.47 19.83 1.18
C ALA A 425 -21.43 20.38 0.13
N THR A 426 -21.53 19.73 -1.04
CA THR A 426 -22.21 20.29 -2.22
C THR A 426 -23.32 19.39 -2.79
N GLY A 427 -23.49 18.17 -2.28
CA GLY A 427 -24.44 17.20 -2.83
C GLY A 427 -23.98 16.53 -4.14
N SER A 428 -22.77 16.81 -4.62
CA SER A 428 -22.20 16.25 -5.85
C SER A 428 -20.68 16.07 -5.72
N THR A 429 -20.13 15.04 -6.35
CA THR A 429 -18.68 14.80 -6.45
C THR A 429 -18.00 15.72 -7.48
N GLN A 430 -18.75 16.64 -8.10
CA GLN A 430 -18.26 17.58 -9.11
C GLN A 430 -17.54 16.86 -10.27
N ASN A 431 -18.19 15.82 -10.80
CA ASN A 431 -17.72 15.01 -11.93
C ASN A 431 -16.49 14.12 -11.65
N LEU A 432 -15.88 14.16 -10.45
CA LEU A 432 -14.68 13.35 -10.15
C LEU A 432 -14.89 11.84 -10.34
N LEU A 433 -16.11 11.34 -10.10
CA LEU A 433 -16.41 9.93 -10.33
C LEU A 433 -16.70 9.61 -11.80
N ASP A 434 -17.07 10.59 -12.61
CA ASP A 434 -17.62 10.38 -13.96
C ASP A 434 -16.67 10.86 -15.07
N SER A 435 -15.62 11.60 -14.74
CA SER A 435 -14.60 12.14 -15.67
C SER A 435 -13.85 11.04 -16.41
N ASN A 436 -13.48 9.94 -15.74
CA ASN A 436 -12.79 8.81 -16.34
C ASN A 436 -13.34 7.48 -15.79
N PRO A 437 -13.84 6.56 -16.63
CA PRO A 437 -14.27 5.23 -16.19
C PRO A 437 -13.14 4.40 -15.56
N GLY A 438 -11.87 4.68 -15.89
CA GLY A 438 -10.70 4.03 -15.29
C GLY A 438 -10.63 4.17 -13.77
N MET A 439 -11.16 5.25 -13.18
CA MET A 439 -11.21 5.41 -11.73
C MET A 439 -12.01 4.29 -11.05
N LYS A 440 -13.14 3.90 -11.64
CA LYS A 440 -13.95 2.78 -11.16
C LYS A 440 -13.21 1.46 -11.28
N ASP A 441 -12.58 1.23 -12.42
CA ASP A 441 -11.90 -0.04 -12.70
C ASP A 441 -10.56 -0.15 -11.96
N SER A 442 -10.04 0.96 -11.42
CA SER A 442 -8.84 0.95 -10.56
C SER A 442 -9.02 0.15 -9.25
N ALA A 443 -10.25 0.00 -8.75
CA ALA A 443 -10.52 -0.92 -7.64
C ALA A 443 -10.36 -2.38 -8.07
N LYS A 444 -10.78 -2.73 -9.31
CA LYS A 444 -10.53 -4.05 -9.89
C LYS A 444 -9.03 -4.28 -10.07
N TYR A 445 -8.30 -3.29 -10.60
CA TYR A 445 -6.84 -3.33 -10.65
C TYR A 445 -6.22 -3.68 -9.29
N HIS A 446 -6.59 -2.96 -8.24
CA HIS A 446 -6.06 -3.20 -6.89
C HIS A 446 -6.36 -4.62 -6.37
N MET A 447 -7.56 -5.15 -6.65
CA MET A 447 -7.92 -6.51 -6.29
C MET A 447 -7.03 -7.55 -6.98
N TYR A 448 -6.81 -7.41 -8.28
CA TYR A 448 -6.07 -8.40 -9.07
C TYR A 448 -4.55 -8.31 -8.87
N VAL A 449 -4.00 -7.12 -8.61
CA VAL A 449 -2.56 -6.93 -8.37
C VAL A 449 -2.16 -7.44 -6.97
N THR A 450 -3.14 -7.58 -6.06
CA THR A 450 -2.95 -8.21 -4.75
C THR A 450 -2.84 -9.72 -4.90
N GLY A 451 -1.62 -10.25 -4.83
CA GLY A 451 -1.31 -11.68 -4.83
C GLY A 451 -1.58 -12.37 -3.51
N LEU A 452 -1.11 -13.61 -3.37
CA LEU A 452 -1.28 -14.41 -2.15
C LEU A 452 -0.23 -14.04 -1.10
N GLN A 453 0.96 -13.63 -1.52
CA GLN A 453 2.06 -13.24 -0.64
C GLN A 453 2.47 -11.78 -0.84
N GLY A 454 1.48 -10.87 -0.84
CA GLY A 454 1.65 -9.44 -1.14
C GLY A 454 1.28 -9.06 -2.56
N MET A 455 1.46 -7.79 -2.93
CA MET A 455 1.14 -7.28 -4.25
C MET A 455 2.21 -7.71 -5.28
N PHE A 456 1.87 -7.68 -6.57
CA PHE A 456 2.87 -7.62 -7.65
C PHE A 456 3.41 -6.19 -7.68
N ASP A 457 4.42 -5.93 -6.84
CA ASP A 457 5.02 -4.64 -6.47
C ASP A 457 6.06 -4.15 -7.50
N TYR A 458 5.72 -4.19 -8.78
CA TYR A 458 6.57 -3.64 -9.83
C TYR A 458 6.79 -2.13 -9.64
N GLY A 459 8.01 -1.66 -9.95
CA GLY A 459 8.39 -0.26 -9.79
C GLY A 459 8.68 0.15 -8.34
N ASP A 460 8.48 1.43 -8.09
CA ASP A 460 8.60 2.03 -6.77
C ASP A 460 7.43 1.69 -5.83
N ALA A 461 7.76 1.36 -4.58
CA ALA A 461 6.83 1.09 -3.49
C ALA A 461 6.38 2.37 -2.72
N GLY A 462 7.01 3.51 -3.01
CA GLY A 462 6.70 4.79 -2.38
C GLY A 462 7.14 4.92 -0.91
N PRO A 463 6.87 6.08 -0.29
CA PRO A 463 7.13 6.31 1.13
C PRO A 463 6.09 5.60 2.02
N ASN A 464 6.23 5.76 3.34
CA ASN A 464 5.31 5.21 4.32
C ASN A 464 3.86 5.68 4.10
N LYS A 465 2.92 4.72 4.08
CA LYS A 465 1.48 4.96 3.84
C LYS A 465 0.69 5.28 5.12
N TYR A 466 1.11 6.26 5.93
CA TYR A 466 0.44 6.53 7.22
C TYR A 466 -1.06 6.82 7.11
N THR A 467 -1.47 7.51 6.05
CA THR A 467 -2.86 7.96 5.83
C THR A 467 -3.51 7.35 4.59
N ALA A 468 -2.71 7.01 3.58
CA ALA A 468 -3.17 6.41 2.32
C ALA A 468 -3.47 4.92 2.46
N THR A 469 -4.72 4.60 2.79
CA THR A 469 -5.27 3.22 2.84
C THR A 469 -6.06 2.90 1.58
N ALA A 470 -6.34 1.62 1.33
CA ALA A 470 -7.23 1.20 0.26
C ALA A 470 -8.74 1.38 0.59
N ASN A 471 -9.08 1.93 1.77
CA ASN A 471 -10.47 2.05 2.26
C ASN A 471 -11.38 2.87 1.35
N GLY A 472 -10.80 3.73 0.50
CA GLY A 472 -11.54 4.46 -0.52
C GLY A 472 -12.30 3.57 -1.52
N ILE A 473 -11.89 2.31 -1.72
CA ILE A 473 -12.66 1.41 -2.60
C ILE A 473 -13.99 0.98 -2.00
N MET A 474 -14.20 1.12 -0.68
CA MET A 474 -15.54 0.96 -0.08
C MET A 474 -16.46 2.10 -0.52
N PHE A 475 -15.93 3.33 -0.63
CA PHE A 475 -16.67 4.47 -1.18
C PHE A 475 -17.00 4.24 -2.65
N TYR A 476 -16.03 3.82 -3.47
CA TYR A 476 -16.31 3.40 -4.85
C TYR A 476 -17.34 2.29 -4.94
N GLY A 477 -17.24 1.28 -4.08
CA GLY A 477 -18.23 0.22 -3.98
C GLY A 477 -19.64 0.75 -3.71
N ASP A 478 -19.81 1.78 -2.88
CA ASP A 478 -21.12 2.38 -2.63
C ASP A 478 -21.58 3.36 -3.74
N GLN A 479 -20.66 4.14 -4.33
CA GLN A 479 -20.98 5.17 -5.32
C GLN A 479 -21.17 4.62 -6.74
N TYR A 480 -20.30 3.72 -7.20
CA TYR A 480 -20.20 3.31 -8.62
C TYR A 480 -21.28 2.36 -9.16
N ALA A 481 -22.39 2.18 -8.43
CA ALA A 481 -23.62 1.70 -9.06
C ALA A 481 -24.89 2.42 -8.61
N ARG A 482 -24.79 3.74 -8.44
CA ARG A 482 -25.94 4.64 -8.47
C ARG A 482 -26.33 5.10 -9.89
N ALA A 483 -25.56 4.75 -10.94
CA ALA A 483 -25.74 5.25 -12.31
C ALA A 483 -26.25 4.24 -13.39
N ARG A 484 -26.43 2.95 -13.07
CA ARG A 484 -26.69 1.88 -14.09
C ARG A 484 -28.17 1.54 -14.36
N CYS A 485 -29.08 2.51 -14.45
CA CYS A 485 -30.48 2.15 -14.70
C CYS A 485 -30.87 1.93 -16.18
N CYS A 486 -30.09 2.32 -17.21
CA CYS A 486 -30.74 2.58 -18.51
C CYS A 486 -30.13 2.09 -19.84
N TRP A 487 -29.13 1.19 -19.97
CA TRP A 487 -28.65 0.88 -21.34
C TRP A 487 -28.57 -0.58 -21.81
N GLU A 488 -27.91 -1.55 -21.15
CA GLU A 488 -27.33 -2.61 -22.03
C GLU A 488 -27.92 -4.02 -22.10
N ARG A 489 -28.78 -4.53 -21.21
CA ARG A 489 -29.03 -6.01 -21.24
C ARG A 489 -30.42 -6.59 -21.04
N GLY A 490 -31.50 -5.80 -20.93
CA GLY A 490 -32.86 -6.37 -20.94
C GLY A 490 -33.13 -7.48 -19.90
N LEU A 491 -32.36 -7.55 -18.80
CA LEU A 491 -32.51 -8.52 -17.74
C LEU A 491 -33.35 -7.90 -16.61
N THR A 492 -34.47 -8.55 -16.30
CA THR A 492 -35.37 -8.19 -15.20
C THR A 492 -35.20 -9.16 -14.05
N ARG A 493 -34.35 -8.81 -13.07
CA ARG A 493 -34.58 -9.18 -11.66
C ARG A 493 -33.68 -8.37 -10.70
N ASN A 494 -34.35 -7.48 -9.97
CA ASN A 494 -34.03 -6.96 -8.63
C ASN A 494 -32.70 -6.20 -8.40
N TYR A 495 -32.80 -4.87 -8.54
CA TYR A 495 -32.27 -3.82 -7.66
C TYR A 495 -31.27 -4.26 -6.56
N LEU A 496 -30.05 -3.68 -6.58
CA LEU A 496 -29.63 -2.62 -5.64
C LEU A 496 -28.23 -2.06 -6.01
N ALA A 497 -28.05 -0.79 -5.65
CA ALA A 497 -26.84 0.03 -5.45
C ALA A 497 -25.44 -0.63 -5.45
N GLY A 498 -24.45 0.15 -5.91
CA GLY A 498 -23.02 -0.11 -5.73
C GLY A 498 -22.39 -1.30 -6.49
N ILE A 499 -21.08 -1.50 -6.32
CA ILE A 499 -20.32 -2.70 -6.71
C ILE A 499 -19.92 -3.41 -5.40
N PRO A 500 -20.81 -4.26 -4.83
CA PRO A 500 -20.61 -4.91 -3.53
C PRO A 500 -19.24 -5.56 -3.33
N ALA A 501 -18.70 -6.19 -4.39
CA ALA A 501 -17.42 -6.89 -4.34
C ALA A 501 -16.25 -5.99 -3.90
N TYR A 502 -16.24 -4.71 -4.30
CA TYR A 502 -15.17 -3.77 -3.91
C TYR A 502 -15.18 -3.51 -2.40
N THR A 503 -16.38 -3.25 -1.86
CA THR A 503 -16.57 -3.05 -0.43
C THR A 503 -16.20 -4.30 0.36
N LEU A 504 -16.66 -5.47 -0.08
CA LEU A 504 -16.40 -6.75 0.60
C LEU A 504 -14.91 -7.13 0.58
N PHE A 505 -14.22 -6.91 -0.55
CA PHE A 505 -12.78 -7.15 -0.65
C PHE A 505 -12.01 -6.32 0.38
N GLN A 506 -12.27 -5.02 0.46
CA GLN A 506 -11.52 -4.12 1.36
C GLN A 506 -11.89 -4.32 2.81
N ARG A 507 -13.16 -4.64 3.11
CA ARG A 507 -13.65 -4.89 4.48
C ARG A 507 -12.78 -5.90 5.22
N ASP A 508 -12.26 -6.89 4.51
CA ASP A 508 -11.52 -8.00 5.10
C ASP A 508 -9.99 -7.74 5.19
N ARG A 509 -9.50 -6.58 4.72
CA ARG A 509 -8.07 -6.24 4.65
C ARG A 509 -7.50 -5.70 5.97
N GLY A 510 -6.19 -5.89 6.14
CA GLY A 510 -5.46 -5.46 7.33
C GLY A 510 -5.45 -3.95 7.58
N ASP A 511 -5.58 -3.14 6.54
CA ASP A 511 -5.61 -1.67 6.60
C ASP A 511 -7.04 -1.08 6.67
N ALA A 512 -8.08 -1.94 6.72
CA ALA A 512 -9.47 -1.54 6.94
C ALA A 512 -9.75 -0.85 8.31
N PRO A 513 -9.16 -1.28 9.44
CA PRO A 513 -9.54 -0.77 10.77
C PRO A 513 -9.08 0.66 11.13
N GLU A 514 -9.58 1.68 10.43
CA GLU A 514 -9.33 3.10 10.73
C GLU A 514 -10.58 3.99 10.47
N PRO A 515 -10.58 5.28 10.89
CA PRO A 515 -11.77 6.14 10.84
C PRO A 515 -12.47 6.27 9.47
N MET A 516 -11.76 6.25 8.33
CA MET A 516 -12.43 6.40 7.03
C MET A 516 -13.30 5.19 6.68
N SER A 517 -12.92 3.97 7.06
CA SER A 517 -13.80 2.79 6.91
C SER A 517 -15.15 2.95 7.60
N LEU A 518 -15.20 3.61 8.77
CA LEU A 518 -16.46 3.87 9.49
C LEU A 518 -17.39 4.81 8.71
N LEU A 519 -16.81 5.68 7.89
CA LEU A 519 -17.52 6.67 7.09
C LEU A 519 -17.90 6.13 5.70
N TYR A 520 -17.03 5.33 5.07
CA TYR A 520 -17.24 4.78 3.73
C TYR A 520 -18.01 3.46 3.70
N TYR A 521 -17.87 2.62 4.72
CA TYR A 521 -18.47 1.30 4.72
C TYR A 521 -20.00 1.40 4.76
N ASN A 522 -20.62 0.67 3.84
CA ASN A 522 -22.05 0.43 3.83
C ASN A 522 -22.31 -0.98 4.43
N PRO A 523 -22.77 -1.08 5.70
CA PRO A 523 -22.97 -2.37 6.35
C PRO A 523 -24.16 -3.16 5.78
N GLN A 524 -24.95 -2.59 4.87
CA GLN A 524 -25.93 -3.34 4.08
C GLN A 524 -25.28 -4.24 3.01
N VAL A 525 -24.00 -4.05 2.70
CA VAL A 525 -23.28 -4.92 1.77
C VAL A 525 -22.96 -6.26 2.46
N LYS A 526 -23.45 -7.36 1.88
CA LYS A 526 -23.31 -8.74 2.39
C LYS A 526 -22.84 -9.69 1.28
N GLY A 527 -22.41 -10.88 1.68
CA GLY A 527 -21.86 -11.91 0.80
C GLY A 527 -20.34 -11.96 0.80
N GLU A 528 -19.80 -12.77 -0.12
CA GLU A 528 -18.40 -13.12 -0.25
C GLU A 528 -17.84 -12.52 -1.55
N PHE A 529 -16.83 -11.65 -1.48
CA PHE A 529 -16.33 -10.94 -2.67
C PHE A 529 -15.82 -11.86 -3.79
N TRP A 530 -15.42 -13.07 -3.44
CA TRP A 530 -14.84 -14.06 -4.36
C TRP A 530 -15.90 -14.85 -5.12
N ASP A 531 -17.16 -14.84 -4.70
CA ASP A 531 -18.22 -15.63 -5.35
C ASP A 531 -18.52 -15.11 -6.77
N GLY A 532 -18.29 -15.97 -7.77
CA GLY A 532 -18.34 -15.64 -9.19
C GLY A 532 -17.19 -14.76 -9.68
N LEU A 533 -16.17 -14.49 -8.86
CA LEU A 533 -15.02 -13.66 -9.24
C LEU A 533 -14.01 -14.51 -10.03
N ALA A 534 -13.65 -14.04 -11.22
CA ALA A 534 -12.66 -14.70 -12.05
C ALA A 534 -11.30 -14.85 -11.32
N LEU A 535 -10.61 -15.95 -11.58
CA LEU A 535 -9.27 -16.19 -11.03
C LEU A 535 -8.18 -15.43 -11.81
N ASP A 536 -8.52 -14.97 -13.01
CA ASP A 536 -7.58 -14.38 -13.96
C ASP A 536 -8.10 -13.03 -14.45
N ASN A 537 -7.19 -12.08 -14.64
CA ASN A 537 -7.50 -10.89 -15.42
C ASN A 537 -6.29 -10.41 -16.20
N TYR A 538 -6.57 -9.94 -17.42
CA TYR A 538 -5.61 -9.27 -18.29
C TYR A 538 -6.01 -7.78 -18.41
N PHE A 539 -5.04 -6.92 -18.15
CA PHE A 539 -5.13 -5.46 -18.32
C PHE A 539 -4.38 -5.10 -19.59
N SER A 540 -5.15 -4.77 -20.64
CA SER A 540 -4.67 -4.73 -22.01
C SER A 540 -4.15 -3.38 -22.47
N ASN A 541 -4.13 -2.36 -21.61
CA ASN A 541 -3.58 -1.08 -21.99
C ASN A 541 -2.08 -1.21 -22.29
N ALA A 542 -1.63 -0.68 -23.43
CA ALA A 542 -0.23 -0.80 -23.85
C ALA A 542 0.75 -0.08 -22.91
N THR A 543 0.32 0.97 -22.19
CA THR A 543 1.18 1.67 -21.22
C THR A 543 1.63 0.72 -20.11
N ASP A 544 0.73 -0.11 -19.59
CA ASP A 544 1.01 -0.92 -18.39
C ASP A 544 0.79 -2.43 -18.57
N GLY A 545 0.57 -2.89 -19.80
CA GLY A 545 0.08 -4.22 -20.17
C GLY A 545 0.56 -5.35 -19.25
N TRP A 546 -0.36 -5.98 -18.52
CA TRP A 546 -0.01 -6.99 -17.53
C TRP A 546 -1.18 -7.93 -17.27
N PHE A 547 -0.89 -9.10 -16.68
CA PHE A 547 -1.93 -10.02 -16.24
C PHE A 547 -1.62 -10.58 -14.85
N SER A 548 -2.66 -11.06 -14.18
CA SER A 548 -2.53 -11.91 -13.01
C SER A 548 -3.45 -13.11 -13.10
N ALA A 549 -3.05 -14.18 -12.43
CA ALA A 549 -3.78 -15.44 -12.36
C ALA A 549 -3.52 -16.14 -11.03
N ARG A 550 -4.56 -16.68 -10.41
CA ARG A 550 -4.47 -17.44 -9.15
C ARG A 550 -5.18 -18.78 -9.20
N SER A 551 -4.93 -19.63 -8.22
CA SER A 551 -5.70 -20.86 -8.00
C SER A 551 -6.91 -20.64 -7.08
N SER A 552 -6.84 -19.64 -6.19
CA SER A 552 -7.91 -19.29 -5.26
C SER A 552 -7.74 -17.83 -4.79
N TRP A 553 -8.84 -17.19 -4.45
CA TRP A 553 -8.92 -15.89 -3.74
C TRP A 553 -8.81 -16.04 -2.21
N THR A 554 -9.05 -17.24 -1.68
CA THR A 554 -9.21 -17.48 -0.23
C THR A 554 -8.13 -18.40 0.35
N ASP A 555 -7.47 -19.22 -0.45
CA ASP A 555 -6.37 -20.10 -0.03
C ASP A 555 -4.99 -19.44 -0.26
N GLN A 556 -4.37 -18.97 0.82
CA GLN A 556 -3.03 -18.37 0.79
C GLN A 556 -1.92 -19.39 0.49
N GLN A 557 -2.20 -20.69 0.60
CA GLN A 557 -1.26 -21.74 0.22
C GLN A 557 -1.31 -22.06 -1.29
N GLY A 558 -2.30 -21.52 -2.01
CA GLY A 558 -2.44 -21.69 -3.45
C GLY A 558 -1.31 -21.06 -4.27
N THR A 559 -1.48 -21.07 -5.58
CA THR A 559 -0.61 -20.39 -6.55
C THR A 559 -1.15 -19.03 -6.97
N TYR A 560 -0.24 -18.07 -7.17
CA TYR A 560 -0.46 -16.81 -7.88
C TYR A 560 0.71 -16.52 -8.81
N ILE A 561 0.42 -16.09 -10.03
CA ILE A 561 1.41 -15.57 -10.99
C ILE A 561 0.90 -14.25 -11.54
N ALA A 562 1.82 -13.34 -11.79
CA ALA A 562 1.57 -12.15 -12.58
C ALA A 562 2.79 -11.86 -13.44
N MET A 563 2.59 -11.23 -14.60
CA MET A 563 3.67 -10.78 -15.46
C MET A 563 3.31 -9.41 -16.05
N LYS A 564 4.22 -8.43 -15.89
CA LYS A 564 4.13 -7.11 -16.51
C LYS A 564 4.92 -7.12 -17.79
N ALA A 565 4.34 -6.54 -18.83
CA ALA A 565 4.99 -6.25 -20.09
C ALA A 565 4.33 -5.00 -20.68
N GLY A 566 4.27 -3.90 -19.93
CA GLY A 566 3.81 -2.62 -20.46
C GLY A 566 4.94 -1.85 -21.17
N GLY A 567 4.61 -0.65 -21.65
CA GLY A 567 5.62 0.37 -21.92
C GLY A 567 6.47 0.68 -20.68
N LEU A 568 7.59 1.35 -20.89
CA LEU A 568 8.54 1.75 -19.84
C LEU A 568 8.52 3.27 -19.57
N LEU A 569 7.60 3.99 -20.21
CA LEU A 569 7.45 5.44 -20.14
C LEU A 569 6.03 5.79 -19.70
N GLY A 570 5.87 6.96 -19.10
CA GLY A 570 4.58 7.47 -18.62
C GLY A 570 4.28 7.11 -17.17
N HIS A 571 5.28 6.66 -16.41
CA HIS A 571 5.13 6.21 -15.02
C HIS A 571 5.62 7.24 -14.00
N GLN A 572 5.79 8.50 -14.42
CA GLN A 572 6.25 9.63 -13.61
C GLN A 572 7.52 9.34 -12.82
N THR A 573 8.47 8.65 -13.44
CA THR A 573 9.75 8.25 -12.82
C THR A 573 9.58 7.32 -11.61
N HIS A 574 8.48 6.56 -11.55
CA HIS A 574 8.26 5.51 -10.56
C HIS A 574 8.33 4.09 -11.14
N GLY A 575 8.25 3.94 -12.46
CA GLY A 575 8.47 2.68 -13.15
C GLY A 575 9.93 2.20 -13.16
N ASP A 576 10.11 0.95 -13.56
CA ASP A 576 11.39 0.25 -13.75
C ASP A 576 11.53 -0.23 -15.20
N LEU A 577 12.74 -0.64 -15.61
CA LEU A 577 12.97 -1.28 -16.91
C LEU A 577 12.62 -2.78 -16.85
N ASP A 578 11.32 -3.06 -16.73
CA ASP A 578 10.74 -4.30 -16.20
C ASP A 578 9.84 -5.08 -17.18
N ALA A 579 9.97 -4.88 -18.49
CA ALA A 579 9.14 -5.62 -19.41
C ALA A 579 9.47 -7.12 -19.39
N GLY A 580 8.45 -7.94 -19.16
CA GLY A 580 8.56 -9.38 -18.92
C GLY A 580 8.79 -9.76 -17.46
N ASP A 581 8.84 -8.80 -16.52
CA ASP A 581 8.98 -9.08 -15.09
C ASP A 581 7.78 -9.88 -14.55
N PHE A 582 8.03 -10.81 -13.63
CA PHE A 582 7.01 -11.72 -13.12
C PHE A 582 7.20 -12.06 -11.64
N VAL A 583 6.10 -12.52 -11.04
CA VAL A 583 6.07 -13.08 -9.68
C VAL A 583 5.46 -14.46 -9.65
N LEU A 584 5.82 -15.23 -8.63
CA LEU A 584 5.30 -16.56 -8.38
C LEU A 584 5.12 -16.78 -6.88
N ASP A 585 3.87 -16.89 -6.44
CA ASP A 585 3.50 -17.36 -5.11
C ASP A 585 3.09 -18.83 -5.19
N ALA A 586 3.51 -19.63 -4.21
CA ALA A 586 3.01 -20.98 -3.99
C ALA A 586 3.30 -21.43 -2.56
N MET A 587 2.41 -22.22 -1.95
CA MET A 587 2.62 -22.83 -0.63
C MET A 587 2.90 -21.79 0.47
N GLY A 588 2.28 -20.62 0.37
CA GLY A 588 2.47 -19.54 1.36
C GLY A 588 3.80 -18.79 1.23
N GLN A 589 4.52 -18.92 0.12
CA GLN A 589 5.81 -18.26 -0.12
C GLN A 589 5.85 -17.53 -1.48
N ARG A 590 6.53 -16.38 -1.54
CA ARG A 590 6.90 -15.64 -2.77
C ARG A 590 8.23 -16.19 -3.29
N TRP A 591 8.19 -16.99 -4.36
CA TRP A 591 9.34 -17.67 -4.94
C TRP A 591 10.12 -16.81 -5.93
N ALA A 592 9.41 -16.07 -6.80
CA ALA A 592 9.95 -14.99 -7.63
C ALA A 592 9.34 -13.68 -7.15
N GLY A 593 10.16 -12.71 -6.76
CA GLY A 593 9.69 -11.43 -6.22
C GLY A 593 10.54 -10.24 -6.66
N GLU A 594 10.05 -9.06 -6.34
CA GLU A 594 10.60 -7.77 -6.76
C GLU A 594 11.34 -7.09 -5.61
N LEU A 595 12.18 -6.12 -5.97
CA LEU A 595 13.03 -5.39 -5.03
C LEU A 595 12.43 -4.04 -4.59
N GLY A 596 11.37 -3.58 -5.27
CA GLY A 596 10.67 -2.33 -4.98
C GLY A 596 11.52 -1.08 -5.18
N SER A 597 11.28 -0.05 -4.35
CA SER A 597 12.02 1.22 -4.39
C SER A 597 13.53 1.05 -4.15
N GLY A 598 14.34 1.92 -4.76
CA GLY A 598 15.70 2.21 -4.28
C GLY A 598 15.70 3.36 -3.26
N ASP A 599 16.88 3.90 -2.98
CA ASP A 599 17.02 5.08 -2.12
C ASP A 599 16.67 6.36 -2.90
N TYR A 600 15.56 6.99 -2.53
CA TYR A 600 15.01 8.20 -3.15
C TYR A 600 15.93 9.42 -3.04
N LEU A 601 16.88 9.40 -2.11
CA LEU A 601 17.89 10.45 -1.94
C LEU A 601 19.10 10.24 -2.84
N SER A 602 19.11 9.17 -3.64
CA SER A 602 20.19 8.87 -4.57
C SER A 602 20.25 9.89 -5.72
N ASN A 603 21.46 10.22 -6.14
CA ASN A 603 21.69 11.25 -7.14
C ASN A 603 21.03 10.90 -8.49
N GLY A 604 20.09 11.72 -8.95
CA GLY A 604 19.38 11.49 -10.22
C GLY A 604 18.35 10.36 -10.18
N TYR A 605 17.89 9.92 -9.00
CA TYR A 605 16.86 8.89 -8.88
C TYR A 605 15.55 9.25 -9.63
N PHE A 606 15.15 10.52 -9.56
CA PHE A 606 13.98 11.09 -10.23
C PHE A 606 14.38 11.94 -11.46
N SER A 607 15.49 11.63 -12.15
CA SER A 607 15.99 12.51 -13.23
C SER A 607 15.09 12.59 -14.45
N SER A 608 14.69 11.45 -15.02
CA SER A 608 13.73 11.32 -16.13
C SER A 608 13.50 9.84 -16.44
N GLU A 609 12.64 9.55 -17.42
CA GLU A 609 12.45 8.20 -17.97
C GLU A 609 13.22 7.99 -19.29
N ASP A 610 14.03 8.96 -19.72
CA ASP A 610 14.78 8.88 -20.98
C ASP A 610 15.78 7.72 -20.97
N GLN A 611 16.15 7.20 -22.14
CA GLN A 611 17.06 6.05 -22.27
C GLN A 611 18.38 6.19 -21.50
N ALA A 612 18.94 7.39 -21.44
CA ALA A 612 20.21 7.69 -20.78
C ALA A 612 20.06 8.24 -19.35
N SER A 613 18.85 8.19 -18.77
CA SER A 613 18.54 8.69 -17.43
C SER A 613 19.46 8.11 -16.36
N ALA A 614 19.83 8.94 -15.37
CA ALA A 614 20.62 8.51 -14.23
C ALA A 614 19.89 7.48 -13.36
N ARG A 615 18.55 7.49 -13.38
CA ARG A 615 17.69 6.49 -12.74
C ARG A 615 18.05 5.06 -13.14
N TRP A 616 18.38 4.84 -14.41
CA TRP A 616 18.66 3.50 -14.96
C TRP A 616 20.05 2.96 -14.62
N LEU A 617 20.83 3.72 -13.86
CA LEU A 617 22.10 3.26 -13.33
C LEU A 617 21.93 2.40 -12.05
N TYR A 618 20.79 2.51 -11.36
CA TYR A 618 20.54 1.80 -10.09
C TYR A 618 20.06 0.37 -10.34
N TYR A 619 20.63 -0.59 -9.61
CA TYR A 619 20.35 -2.03 -9.78
C TYR A 619 18.85 -2.35 -9.81
N ARG A 620 18.09 -1.83 -8.84
CA ARG A 620 16.65 -2.11 -8.72
C ARG A 620 15.79 -1.49 -9.81
N LYS A 621 16.29 -0.48 -10.51
CA LYS A 621 15.51 0.32 -11.47
C LYS A 621 15.74 -0.12 -12.91
N ARG A 622 16.79 -0.90 -13.13
CA ARG A 622 17.26 -1.33 -14.44
C ARG A 622 16.91 -2.79 -14.72
N THR A 623 17.08 -3.22 -15.97
CA THR A 623 16.62 -4.54 -16.44
C THR A 623 17.25 -5.70 -15.70
N GLU A 624 18.53 -5.61 -15.32
CA GLU A 624 19.20 -6.68 -14.59
C GLU A 624 18.61 -6.93 -13.18
N GLY A 625 17.95 -5.93 -12.59
CA GLY A 625 17.32 -6.02 -11.27
C GLY A 625 15.92 -6.59 -11.28
N GLN A 626 15.39 -6.96 -12.46
CA GLN A 626 14.04 -7.48 -12.63
C GLN A 626 14.07 -8.98 -12.91
N ASN A 627 12.93 -9.66 -12.77
CA ASN A 627 12.75 -11.08 -13.13
C ASN A 627 12.55 -11.23 -14.65
N THR A 628 13.48 -10.69 -15.43
CA THR A 628 13.47 -10.73 -16.89
C THR A 628 14.81 -11.22 -17.44
N PHE A 629 15.08 -11.03 -18.73
CA PHE A 629 16.38 -11.33 -19.32
C PHE A 629 17.08 -10.05 -19.79
N THR A 630 18.41 -10.06 -19.83
CA THR A 630 19.22 -9.03 -20.48
C THR A 630 19.80 -9.56 -21.80
N ILE A 631 20.12 -8.63 -22.71
CA ILE A 631 20.84 -8.93 -23.96
C ILE A 631 22.08 -8.04 -24.01
N ASN A 632 23.27 -8.65 -24.07
CA ASN A 632 24.58 -7.99 -23.93
C ASN A 632 24.68 -7.15 -22.65
N ASP A 633 24.09 -7.60 -21.54
CA ASP A 633 24.02 -6.86 -20.25
C ASP A 633 23.37 -5.47 -20.34
N ASN A 634 22.70 -5.16 -21.45
CA ASN A 634 22.09 -3.86 -21.66
C ASN A 634 20.71 -3.77 -21.03
N ASN A 635 20.37 -2.54 -20.64
CA ASN A 635 19.02 -2.15 -20.30
C ASN A 635 18.08 -2.22 -21.51
N GLN A 636 16.81 -2.47 -21.22
CA GLN A 636 15.75 -2.41 -22.21
C GLN A 636 15.66 -1.02 -22.87
N VAL A 637 15.16 -1.02 -24.10
CA VAL A 637 14.88 0.19 -24.88
C VAL A 637 13.59 0.82 -24.36
N VAL A 638 13.68 2.02 -23.79
CA VAL A 638 12.55 2.65 -23.07
C VAL A 638 11.36 2.94 -23.98
N THR A 639 11.59 3.13 -25.29
CA THR A 639 10.54 3.40 -26.27
C THR A 639 9.95 2.14 -26.90
N GLY A 640 10.41 0.94 -26.54
CA GLY A 640 9.87 -0.30 -27.08
C GLY A 640 8.43 -0.50 -26.63
N ILE A 641 7.57 -1.03 -27.52
CA ILE A 641 6.17 -1.29 -27.21
C ILE A 641 5.90 -2.79 -27.37
N PRO A 642 5.69 -3.53 -26.28
CA PRO A 642 5.40 -4.95 -26.36
C PRO A 642 3.97 -5.20 -26.87
N THR A 643 3.76 -6.40 -27.41
CA THR A 643 2.42 -6.88 -27.80
C THR A 643 2.10 -8.19 -27.09
N HIS A 644 0.82 -8.46 -26.88
CA HIS A 644 0.40 -9.53 -25.98
C HIS A 644 -0.57 -10.51 -26.63
N GLN A 645 -0.54 -11.74 -26.14
CA GLN A 645 -1.60 -12.71 -26.30
C GLN A 645 -1.97 -13.26 -24.94
N TYR A 646 -3.27 -13.36 -24.68
CA TYR A 646 -3.83 -13.89 -23.45
C TYR A 646 -4.87 -14.96 -23.78
N GLY A 647 -4.87 -16.04 -23.02
CA GLY A 647 -5.93 -17.04 -23.05
C GLY A 647 -6.18 -17.58 -21.67
N SER A 648 -7.44 -17.61 -21.24
CA SER A 648 -7.88 -18.25 -19.99
C SER A 648 -9.04 -19.20 -20.24
N THR A 649 -9.11 -20.24 -19.41
CA THR A 649 -10.26 -21.14 -19.29
C THR A 649 -11.50 -20.46 -18.70
N GLY A 650 -11.39 -19.22 -18.22
CA GLY A 650 -12.52 -18.42 -17.74
C GLY A 650 -13.01 -18.81 -16.34
N GLU A 651 -12.12 -19.36 -15.54
CA GLU A 651 -12.44 -19.96 -14.24
C GLU A 651 -12.75 -18.89 -13.20
N SER A 652 -13.76 -19.16 -12.38
CA SER A 652 -14.20 -18.27 -11.30
C SER A 652 -14.41 -19.06 -10.03
N GLN A 653 -14.04 -18.48 -8.90
CA GLN A 653 -14.29 -19.10 -7.61
C GLN A 653 -15.75 -18.94 -7.21
N ASP A 654 -16.37 -20.01 -6.74
CA ASP A 654 -17.75 -20.04 -6.22
C ASP A 654 -17.87 -20.82 -4.90
N ALA A 655 -16.72 -21.27 -4.37
CA ALA A 655 -16.56 -22.07 -3.15
C ALA A 655 -15.54 -21.41 -2.19
N LEU A 656 -15.65 -21.60 -0.88
CA LEU A 656 -14.59 -21.21 0.08
C LEU A 656 -13.41 -22.19 -0.03
N ASP A 657 -13.72 -23.48 0.02
CA ASP A 657 -12.81 -24.59 -0.28
C ASP A 657 -12.86 -24.86 -1.80
N TYR A 658 -12.23 -23.97 -2.55
CA TYR A 658 -12.21 -24.03 -4.02
C TYR A 658 -10.90 -24.65 -4.50
N ALA A 659 -11.03 -25.67 -5.35
CA ALA A 659 -9.92 -26.24 -6.09
C ALA A 659 -10.22 -26.13 -7.60
N PRO A 660 -9.35 -25.49 -8.39
CA PRO A 660 -9.50 -25.46 -9.84
C PRO A 660 -9.57 -26.87 -10.44
N ALA A 661 -10.33 -27.03 -11.52
CA ALA A 661 -10.32 -28.28 -12.29
C ALA A 661 -8.91 -28.59 -12.82
N ASN A 662 -8.58 -29.86 -13.05
CA ASN A 662 -7.26 -30.24 -13.58
C ASN A 662 -6.97 -29.63 -14.98
N SER A 663 -8.02 -29.39 -15.78
CA SER A 663 -7.94 -28.70 -17.07
C SER A 663 -7.79 -27.18 -16.94
N SER A 664 -7.91 -26.63 -15.73
CA SER A 664 -7.85 -25.19 -15.48
C SER A 664 -6.48 -24.64 -15.82
N THR A 665 -6.46 -23.69 -16.75
CA THR A 665 -5.24 -23.06 -17.21
C THR A 665 -5.47 -21.65 -17.74
N VAL A 666 -4.39 -20.91 -17.79
CA VAL A 666 -4.25 -19.57 -18.35
C VAL A 666 -2.83 -19.43 -18.87
N PHE A 667 -2.67 -18.65 -19.93
CA PHE A 667 -1.37 -18.26 -20.43
C PHE A 667 -1.38 -16.79 -20.81
N PHE A 668 -0.20 -16.19 -20.72
CA PHE A 668 0.10 -14.85 -21.21
C PHE A 668 1.44 -14.90 -21.94
N THR A 669 1.47 -14.44 -23.18
CA THR A 669 2.69 -14.28 -23.95
C THR A 669 2.87 -12.84 -24.37
N THR A 670 4.12 -12.40 -24.46
CA THR A 670 4.48 -11.06 -24.88
C THR A 670 5.61 -11.12 -25.90
N ASP A 671 5.51 -10.27 -26.92
CA ASP A 671 6.62 -9.97 -27.82
C ASP A 671 7.39 -8.77 -27.25
N LEU A 672 8.63 -9.01 -26.82
CA LEU A 672 9.55 -8.04 -26.24
C LEU A 672 10.62 -7.60 -27.24
N SER A 673 10.48 -7.93 -28.54
CA SER A 673 11.53 -7.69 -29.53
C SER A 673 11.96 -6.23 -29.60
N GLU A 674 11.01 -5.30 -29.50
CA GLU A 674 11.30 -3.86 -29.49
C GLU A 674 12.00 -3.37 -28.21
N MET A 675 11.96 -4.16 -27.13
CA MET A 675 12.61 -3.82 -25.86
C MET A 675 14.12 -4.06 -25.88
N TYR A 676 14.67 -4.73 -26.91
CA TYR A 676 16.10 -5.07 -26.93
C TYR A 676 16.75 -4.74 -28.27
N ASN A 677 17.91 -4.08 -28.20
CA ASN A 677 18.77 -3.88 -29.36
C ASN A 677 19.41 -5.21 -29.81
N SER A 678 19.95 -5.23 -31.04
CA SER A 678 20.69 -6.37 -31.59
C SER A 678 19.89 -7.69 -31.65
N THR A 679 18.56 -7.59 -31.62
CA THR A 679 17.62 -8.70 -31.46
C THR A 679 16.68 -8.76 -32.65
N THR A 680 16.53 -9.95 -33.24
CA THR A 680 15.59 -10.22 -34.34
C THR A 680 14.21 -10.56 -33.79
N SER A 681 14.16 -11.36 -32.72
CA SER A 681 12.94 -11.64 -31.98
C SER A 681 13.26 -11.95 -30.52
N ALA A 682 12.46 -11.45 -29.59
CA ALA A 682 12.49 -11.87 -28.19
C ALA A 682 11.07 -11.98 -27.67
N LYS A 683 10.63 -13.19 -27.33
CA LYS A 683 9.27 -13.45 -26.85
C LYS A 683 9.35 -14.17 -25.51
N ARG A 684 8.41 -13.85 -24.62
CA ARG A 684 8.25 -14.50 -23.33
C ARG A 684 6.84 -15.01 -23.18
N GLY A 685 6.66 -16.16 -22.55
CA GLY A 685 5.36 -16.65 -22.12
C GLY A 685 5.41 -17.32 -20.76
N ILE A 686 4.34 -17.15 -20.00
CA ILE A 686 4.10 -17.85 -18.74
C ILE A 686 2.72 -18.50 -18.76
N ARG A 687 2.61 -19.73 -18.25
CA ARG A 687 1.34 -20.45 -18.18
C ARG A 687 1.22 -21.35 -16.96
N TYR A 688 -0.02 -21.58 -16.55
CA TYR A 688 -0.36 -22.65 -15.62
C TYR A 688 -0.42 -24.03 -16.29
N LEU A 689 -0.15 -25.04 -15.50
CA LEU A 689 -0.25 -26.46 -15.83
C LEU A 689 -0.85 -27.22 -14.65
N ASN A 690 -1.39 -28.42 -14.94
CA ASN A 690 -1.78 -29.40 -13.94
C ASN A 690 -2.70 -28.82 -12.86
N GLY A 691 -3.84 -28.24 -13.28
CA GLY A 691 -4.78 -27.57 -12.39
C GLY A 691 -4.18 -26.38 -11.63
N ARG A 692 -3.34 -25.58 -12.30
CA ARG A 692 -2.65 -24.40 -11.75
C ARG A 692 -1.63 -24.69 -10.65
N ARG A 693 -1.13 -25.91 -10.55
CA ARG A 693 -0.17 -26.34 -9.51
C ARG A 693 1.28 -26.41 -9.99
N GLN A 694 1.52 -26.25 -11.29
CA GLN A 694 2.83 -26.08 -11.91
C GLN A 694 2.81 -24.85 -12.82
N VAL A 695 3.97 -24.22 -12.98
CA VAL A 695 4.12 -23.02 -13.82
C VAL A 695 5.22 -23.27 -14.85
N LEU A 696 4.92 -22.98 -16.11
CA LEU A 696 5.89 -23.03 -17.20
C LEU A 696 6.18 -21.62 -17.66
N LEU A 697 7.46 -21.25 -17.68
CA LEU A 697 7.96 -20.04 -18.31
C LEU A 697 8.84 -20.42 -19.49
N ARG A 698 8.62 -19.73 -20.61
CA ARG A 698 9.35 -19.97 -21.86
C ARG A 698 9.76 -18.66 -22.49
N ASP A 699 11.02 -18.58 -22.89
CA ASP A 699 11.56 -17.47 -23.69
C ASP A 699 12.05 -18.01 -25.04
N GLU A 700 11.73 -17.29 -26.12
CA GLU A 700 12.21 -17.56 -27.49
C GLU A 700 12.95 -16.32 -27.99
N ILE A 701 14.27 -16.41 -28.06
CA ILE A 701 15.15 -15.27 -28.29
C ILE A 701 16.08 -15.58 -29.45
N ASN A 702 15.99 -14.77 -30.51
CA ASN A 702 16.94 -14.74 -31.62
C ASN A 702 17.67 -13.41 -31.59
N THR A 703 18.93 -13.45 -31.17
CA THR A 703 19.75 -12.25 -30.99
C THR A 703 21.20 -12.48 -31.39
N SER A 704 21.88 -11.37 -31.66
CA SER A 704 23.33 -11.35 -31.90
C SER A 704 24.14 -11.08 -30.62
N GLY A 705 23.47 -10.85 -29.49
CA GLY A 705 24.08 -10.63 -28.18
C GLY A 705 24.03 -11.83 -27.24
N THR A 706 24.85 -11.84 -26.20
CA THR A 706 24.71 -12.82 -25.12
C THR A 706 23.40 -12.60 -24.36
N ILE A 707 22.83 -13.66 -23.81
CA ILE A 707 21.57 -13.61 -23.06
C ILE A 707 21.85 -14.02 -21.63
N GLN A 708 21.29 -13.28 -20.69
CA GLN A 708 21.26 -13.68 -19.29
C GLN A 708 19.82 -13.63 -18.77
N TRP A 709 19.24 -14.79 -18.49
CA TRP A 709 17.94 -14.92 -17.84
C TRP A 709 18.10 -14.76 -16.34
N ARG A 710 17.17 -14.08 -15.65
CA ARG A 710 17.29 -13.76 -14.23
C ARG A 710 15.95 -13.95 -13.50
N MET A 711 16.02 -14.44 -12.26
CA MET A 711 14.92 -14.51 -11.30
C MET A 711 15.44 -14.28 -9.88
N HIS A 712 14.85 -13.35 -9.15
CA HIS A 712 15.20 -12.98 -7.78
C HIS A 712 14.36 -13.75 -6.77
N THR A 713 15.00 -14.27 -5.73
CA THR A 713 14.36 -15.07 -4.70
C THR A 713 15.04 -14.90 -3.34
N ASN A 714 14.28 -15.03 -2.25
CA ASN A 714 14.83 -15.17 -0.89
C ASN A 714 15.14 -16.62 -0.51
N ALA A 715 14.85 -17.56 -1.41
CA ALA A 715 15.11 -18.96 -1.16
C ALA A 715 16.61 -19.26 -1.10
N THR A 716 16.97 -20.21 -0.24
CA THR A 716 18.27 -20.86 -0.36
C THR A 716 18.24 -21.77 -1.58
N VAL A 717 19.14 -21.55 -2.53
CA VAL A 717 19.18 -22.29 -3.80
C VAL A 717 20.25 -23.38 -3.75
N THR A 718 19.86 -24.61 -4.10
CA THR A 718 20.78 -25.74 -4.30
C THR A 718 20.65 -26.26 -5.72
N LEU A 719 21.76 -26.33 -6.46
CA LEU A 719 21.78 -26.84 -7.83
C LEU A 719 22.09 -28.35 -7.86
N SER A 720 21.49 -29.07 -8.81
CA SER A 720 21.86 -30.47 -9.13
C SER A 720 23.27 -30.58 -9.68
N ASP A 721 23.85 -31.78 -9.72
CA ASP A 721 25.23 -32.01 -10.22
C ASP A 721 25.47 -31.50 -11.66
N ASN A 722 24.42 -31.50 -12.49
CA ASN A 722 24.46 -30.99 -13.86
C ASN A 722 23.89 -29.56 -14.00
N ASN A 723 23.54 -28.92 -12.89
CA ASN A 723 22.93 -27.59 -12.81
C ASN A 723 21.65 -27.40 -13.67
N MET A 724 20.98 -28.46 -14.13
CA MET A 724 19.72 -28.35 -14.88
C MET A 724 18.50 -28.27 -13.95
N THR A 725 18.70 -28.43 -12.64
CA THR A 725 17.64 -28.34 -11.64
C THR A 725 18.12 -27.49 -10.48
N ALA A 726 17.29 -26.53 -10.07
CA ALA A 726 17.50 -25.71 -8.89
C ALA A 726 16.40 -26.04 -7.87
N SER A 727 16.81 -26.48 -6.68
CA SER A 727 15.92 -26.65 -5.53
C SER A 727 15.98 -25.38 -4.67
N LEU A 728 14.86 -24.69 -4.56
CA LEU A 728 14.68 -23.46 -3.79
C LEU A 728 14.00 -23.83 -2.48
N ALA A 729 14.62 -23.54 -1.33
CA ALA A 729 14.04 -23.75 -0.01
C ALA A 729 13.70 -22.42 0.68
N LEU A 730 12.45 -22.25 1.09
CA LEU A 730 11.94 -21.01 1.71
C LEU A 730 10.76 -21.33 2.64
N GLY A 731 10.75 -20.77 3.86
CA GLY A 731 9.64 -20.94 4.80
C GLY A 731 9.33 -22.39 5.23
N GLY A 732 10.29 -23.32 5.09
CA GLY A 732 10.08 -24.75 5.33
C GLY A 732 9.49 -25.50 4.13
N GLU A 733 9.15 -24.80 3.07
CA GLU A 733 8.63 -25.34 1.81
C GLU A 733 9.76 -25.45 0.76
N THR A 734 9.48 -26.16 -0.34
CA THR A 734 10.44 -26.34 -1.43
C THR A 734 9.78 -26.14 -2.78
N LEU A 735 10.43 -25.38 -3.67
CA LEU A 735 10.10 -25.29 -5.08
C LEU A 735 11.26 -25.82 -5.92
N VAL A 736 10.96 -26.67 -6.91
CA VAL A 736 11.97 -27.18 -7.83
C VAL A 736 11.79 -26.51 -9.20
N ALA A 737 12.80 -25.75 -9.63
CA ALA A 737 12.88 -25.21 -10.99
C ALA A 737 13.71 -26.14 -11.87
N THR A 738 13.16 -26.56 -13.02
CA THR A 738 13.84 -27.45 -13.98
C THR A 738 14.06 -26.74 -15.30
N LEU A 739 15.31 -26.65 -15.74
CA LEU A 739 15.70 -26.14 -17.05
C LEU A 739 15.57 -27.26 -18.10
N ARG A 740 14.63 -27.09 -19.02
CA ARG A 740 14.27 -28.10 -20.03
C ARG A 740 14.92 -27.85 -21.39
N SER A 741 15.24 -26.59 -21.68
CA SER A 741 15.83 -26.12 -22.93
C SER A 741 16.63 -24.84 -22.69
N PRO A 742 17.72 -24.58 -23.44
CA PRO A 742 18.31 -25.48 -24.44
C PRO A 742 19.15 -26.58 -23.78
N SER A 743 19.37 -27.68 -24.51
CA SER A 743 20.23 -28.75 -24.02
C SER A 743 21.65 -28.23 -23.77
N GLY A 744 22.22 -28.55 -22.61
CA GLY A 744 23.56 -28.11 -22.21
C GLY A 744 23.62 -26.73 -21.56
N ALA A 745 22.49 -26.02 -21.46
CA ALA A 745 22.38 -24.87 -20.57
C ALA A 745 22.35 -25.32 -19.11
N ALA A 746 22.73 -24.39 -18.22
CA ALA A 746 22.83 -24.64 -16.79
C ALA A 746 22.36 -23.41 -16.02
N PHE A 747 21.75 -23.66 -14.86
CA PHE A 747 21.56 -22.63 -13.86
C PHE A 747 22.88 -22.21 -13.22
N SER A 748 22.95 -20.95 -12.83
CA SER A 748 23.94 -20.40 -11.93
C SER A 748 23.25 -19.49 -10.91
N THR A 749 23.99 -19.02 -9.91
CA THR A 749 23.44 -18.16 -8.85
C THR A 749 24.36 -16.97 -8.56
N GLN A 750 23.75 -15.85 -8.17
CA GLN A 750 24.46 -14.69 -7.61
C GLN A 750 23.83 -14.32 -6.27
N GLU A 751 24.64 -14.27 -5.20
CA GLU A 751 24.20 -13.83 -3.87
C GLU A 751 25.31 -12.98 -3.21
N PRO A 752 24.97 -11.79 -2.66
CA PRO A 752 23.67 -11.12 -2.77
C PRO A 752 23.39 -10.66 -4.20
N ALA A 753 22.11 -10.46 -4.53
CA ALA A 753 21.72 -9.80 -5.77
C ALA A 753 22.42 -8.44 -5.87
N ALA A 754 23.13 -8.24 -6.97
CA ALA A 754 23.95 -7.06 -7.16
C ALA A 754 24.24 -6.89 -8.65
N ARG A 755 24.63 -5.66 -8.99
CA ARG A 755 25.00 -5.28 -10.34
C ARG A 755 26.19 -6.08 -10.87
N LEU A 756 26.29 -6.16 -12.18
CA LEU A 756 27.47 -6.67 -12.87
C LEU A 756 28.63 -5.66 -12.75
N SER A 757 29.86 -6.17 -12.76
CA SER A 757 31.05 -5.31 -12.71
C SER A 757 31.23 -4.44 -13.96
N SER A 758 30.60 -4.83 -15.08
CA SER A 758 30.63 -4.13 -16.37
C SER A 758 29.72 -2.91 -16.42
N ASP A 759 28.86 -2.74 -15.42
CA ASP A 759 27.79 -1.78 -15.51
C ASP A 759 28.23 -0.33 -15.37
N PRO A 760 27.57 0.60 -16.09
CA PRO A 760 27.91 2.00 -16.00
C PRO A 760 27.61 2.55 -14.60
N THR A 761 28.59 3.21 -13.98
CA THR A 761 28.38 3.98 -12.75
C THR A 761 28.11 5.46 -13.01
N THR A 762 28.19 5.87 -14.27
CA THR A 762 28.06 7.26 -14.72
C THR A 762 27.27 7.32 -16.04
N THR A 763 26.55 8.41 -16.26
CA THR A 763 25.85 8.69 -17.52
C THR A 763 25.88 10.17 -17.84
N VAL A 764 25.63 10.53 -19.10
CA VAL A 764 25.40 11.90 -19.54
C VAL A 764 23.97 12.00 -20.09
N ASN A 765 23.15 12.83 -19.45
CA ASN A 765 21.78 13.10 -19.86
C ASN A 765 21.55 14.61 -19.86
N ASN A 766 20.95 15.15 -20.93
CA ASN A 766 20.67 16.59 -21.10
C ASN A 766 21.90 17.50 -20.87
N GLY A 767 23.08 17.05 -21.31
CA GLY A 767 24.34 17.79 -21.16
C GLY A 767 24.93 17.78 -19.74
N GLN A 768 24.29 17.10 -18.79
CA GLN A 768 24.76 16.94 -17.42
C GLN A 768 25.37 15.55 -17.22
N THR A 769 26.56 15.50 -16.62
CA THR A 769 27.17 14.25 -16.15
C THR A 769 26.60 13.88 -14.79
N TRP A 770 26.10 12.65 -14.68
CA TRP A 770 25.60 12.07 -13.46
C TRP A 770 26.53 10.96 -13.00
N ASN A 771 26.91 11.01 -11.72
CA ASN A 771 27.58 9.93 -11.02
C ASN A 771 26.58 9.37 -10.01
N MET A 772 26.34 8.07 -10.03
CA MET A 772 25.39 7.45 -9.11
C MET A 772 25.84 7.56 -7.64
N SER A 773 24.86 7.48 -6.75
CA SER A 773 25.09 7.08 -5.36
C SER A 773 25.38 5.56 -5.28
N PRO A 774 25.94 5.05 -4.17
CA PRO A 774 26.03 3.61 -3.95
C PRO A 774 24.66 2.93 -4.02
N ASP A 775 24.58 1.78 -4.69
CA ASP A 775 23.36 0.97 -4.72
C ASP A 775 22.94 0.55 -3.30
N GLN A 776 21.63 0.54 -3.06
CA GLN A 776 21.07 -0.03 -1.84
C GLN A 776 21.28 -1.55 -1.84
N PRO A 777 21.94 -2.13 -0.83
CA PRO A 777 22.32 -3.55 -0.83
C PRO A 777 21.10 -4.47 -0.83
N ASN A 778 21.21 -5.68 -1.41
CA ASN A 778 20.18 -6.72 -1.42
C ASN A 778 20.52 -7.94 -0.54
N PRO A 779 20.56 -7.79 0.79
CA PRO A 779 20.93 -8.90 1.68
C PRO A 779 19.90 -10.03 1.61
N GLY A 780 20.38 -11.28 1.54
CA GLY A 780 19.53 -12.48 1.54
C GLY A 780 18.76 -12.72 0.25
N VAL A 781 18.96 -11.91 -0.80
CA VAL A 781 18.36 -12.13 -2.12
C VAL A 781 19.36 -12.86 -3.00
N THR A 782 18.96 -14.02 -3.52
CA THR A 782 19.68 -14.79 -4.53
C THR A 782 19.07 -14.52 -5.91
N VAL A 783 19.91 -14.35 -6.94
CA VAL A 783 19.49 -14.35 -8.34
C VAL A 783 19.77 -15.72 -8.93
N LEU A 784 18.74 -16.44 -9.37
CA LEU A 784 18.86 -17.63 -10.21
C LEU A 784 19.03 -17.18 -11.65
N MET A 785 20.07 -17.64 -12.33
CA MET A 785 20.45 -17.16 -13.66
C MET A 785 20.66 -18.29 -14.67
N ILE A 786 20.51 -17.97 -15.95
CA ILE A 786 20.92 -18.82 -17.08
C ILE A 786 21.68 -17.95 -18.07
N GLU A 787 22.92 -18.32 -18.36
CA GLU A 787 23.81 -17.64 -19.30
C GLU A 787 23.81 -18.38 -20.64
N LEU A 788 23.51 -17.68 -21.74
CA LEU A 788 23.54 -18.25 -23.08
C LEU A 788 24.33 -17.37 -24.05
N ALA A 789 24.98 -18.01 -25.00
CA ALA A 789 25.58 -17.32 -26.13
C ALA A 789 24.49 -16.75 -27.06
N ALA A 790 24.91 -15.79 -27.89
CA ALA A 790 24.10 -15.30 -29.00
C ALA A 790 23.61 -16.42 -29.92
N GLY A 791 22.50 -16.17 -30.60
CA GLY A 791 21.86 -17.08 -31.55
C GLY A 791 20.36 -17.19 -31.31
N ASP A 792 19.79 -18.25 -31.87
CA ASP A 792 18.40 -18.66 -31.67
C ASP A 792 18.33 -19.61 -30.47
N GLN A 793 17.83 -19.09 -29.36
CA GLN A 793 17.77 -19.77 -28.06
C GLN A 793 16.32 -19.90 -27.60
N THR A 794 15.98 -21.08 -27.11
CA THR A 794 14.73 -21.34 -26.40
C THR A 794 15.04 -21.70 -24.97
N ILE A 795 14.66 -20.85 -24.03
CA ILE A 795 14.76 -21.13 -22.59
C ILE A 795 13.41 -21.65 -22.14
N GLU A 796 13.39 -22.78 -21.43
CA GLU A 796 12.15 -23.32 -20.89
C GLU A 796 12.37 -23.79 -19.45
N VAL A 797 11.72 -23.11 -18.50
CA VAL A 797 11.82 -23.37 -17.06
C VAL A 797 10.47 -23.84 -16.54
N LEU A 798 10.45 -25.06 -15.98
CA LEU A 798 9.28 -25.62 -15.31
C LEU A 798 9.45 -25.50 -13.80
N PHE A 799 8.56 -24.74 -13.16
CA PHE A 799 8.50 -24.57 -11.73
C PHE A 799 7.51 -25.56 -11.11
N ASN A 800 8.01 -26.39 -10.20
CA ASN A 800 7.30 -27.44 -9.50
C ASN A 800 7.31 -27.17 -7.99
N PRO A 801 6.32 -26.42 -7.46
CA PRO A 801 6.08 -26.38 -6.02
C PRO A 801 5.93 -27.82 -5.47
N GLN A 802 6.66 -28.16 -4.40
CA GLN A 802 6.68 -29.50 -3.82
C GLN A 802 5.48 -29.70 -2.88
N TRP A 803 4.29 -29.82 -3.45
CA TRP A 803 3.03 -29.97 -2.71
C TRP A 803 3.05 -31.17 -1.76
N SER A 804 2.59 -30.95 -0.53
CA SER A 804 2.43 -32.04 0.45
C SER A 804 1.50 -33.14 -0.10
N GLY A 805 1.95 -34.40 0.05
CA GLY A 805 1.23 -35.58 -0.43
C GLY A 805 1.37 -35.86 -1.94
N TRP A 806 2.06 -35.01 -2.70
CA TRP A 806 2.37 -35.32 -4.10
C TRP A 806 3.57 -36.26 -4.21
N SER A 807 3.53 -37.09 -5.26
CA SER A 807 4.64 -37.96 -5.66
C SER A 807 5.22 -37.45 -6.97
N GLN A 808 6.38 -37.96 -7.38
CA GLN A 808 6.99 -37.55 -8.65
C GLN A 808 6.06 -37.73 -9.87
N SER A 809 5.20 -38.76 -9.85
CA SER A 809 4.22 -39.01 -10.92
C SER A 809 3.03 -38.05 -10.92
N SER A 810 2.85 -37.24 -9.87
CA SER A 810 1.82 -36.20 -9.83
C SER A 810 2.19 -34.98 -10.68
N TYR A 811 3.47 -34.79 -10.98
CA TYR A 811 3.97 -33.69 -11.80
C TYR A 811 3.90 -34.04 -13.29
N VAL A 812 3.40 -33.11 -14.10
CA VAL A 812 3.39 -33.26 -15.56
C VAL A 812 4.67 -32.68 -16.16
N ASN A 813 5.15 -33.31 -17.23
CA ASN A 813 6.23 -32.83 -18.06
C ASN A 813 5.64 -32.50 -19.44
N PRO A 814 5.20 -31.25 -19.68
CA PRO A 814 4.42 -30.90 -20.86
C PRO A 814 5.25 -30.98 -22.14
N PRO A 815 4.68 -31.13 -23.34
CA PRO A 815 5.44 -30.99 -24.58
C PRO A 815 6.08 -29.60 -24.68
N SER A 816 7.21 -29.48 -25.39
CA SER A 816 7.83 -28.18 -25.67
C SER A 816 7.20 -27.61 -26.94
N ILE A 817 6.43 -26.53 -26.80
CA ILE A 817 5.61 -25.94 -27.87
C ILE A 817 5.99 -24.48 -28.04
N ALA A 818 6.14 -24.04 -29.30
CA ALA A 818 6.49 -22.67 -29.62
C ALA A 818 5.43 -21.67 -29.12
N LEU A 819 5.85 -20.49 -28.65
CA LEU A 819 4.97 -19.47 -28.06
C LEU A 819 3.83 -19.07 -29.02
N ALA A 820 4.12 -18.95 -30.31
CA ALA A 820 3.12 -18.64 -31.34
C ALA A 820 2.03 -19.71 -31.51
N SER A 821 2.24 -20.91 -30.97
CA SER A 821 1.28 -22.03 -30.97
C SER A 821 0.67 -22.28 -29.59
N TRP A 822 0.87 -21.38 -28.62
CA TRP A 822 0.24 -21.51 -27.32
C TRP A 822 -1.28 -21.34 -27.43
N SER A 823 -1.98 -22.31 -26.88
CA SER A 823 -3.42 -22.33 -26.71
C SER A 823 -3.74 -22.94 -25.34
N LEU A 824 -5.02 -22.92 -24.96
CA LEU A 824 -5.47 -23.53 -23.71
C LEU A 824 -5.14 -25.02 -23.64
N THR A 825 -5.12 -25.71 -24.79
CA THR A 825 -4.91 -27.17 -24.87
C THR A 825 -3.53 -27.57 -25.40
N SER A 826 -2.62 -26.62 -25.68
CA SER A 826 -1.39 -26.94 -26.40
C SER A 826 -0.36 -27.77 -25.61
N HIS A 827 -0.52 -27.89 -24.28
CA HIS A 827 0.41 -28.61 -23.40
C HIS A 827 -0.26 -29.77 -22.64
N GLU A 828 -1.40 -30.25 -23.15
CA GLU A 828 -2.09 -31.45 -22.65
C GLU A 828 -1.38 -32.75 -23.06
#